data_AF-A0A3P8RD58-F1
#
_entry.id   AF-A0A3P8RD58-F1
#
_cell.length_a   1.000
_cell.length_b   1.000
_cell.length_c   1.000
_cell.angle_alpha   90.00
_cell.angle_beta   90.00
_cell.angle_gamma   90.00
#
_symmetry.space_group_name_H-M   'P 1'
#
loop_
_entity.id
_entity.type
_entity.pdbx_description
1 polymer ?
#
loop_
_entity_poly.entity_id
_entity_poly.type
_entity_poly.pdbx_seq_one_letter_code
_entity_poly.pdbx_strand_id
1 'polypeptide(L)'
;MERWAMLAACVLLCCSCTMVTAIQRADMFPYGTLNGDSVLREGDDETSKVLSLPRPLYFFNSPFSQLYVATNGIISAQDLPMEKQYVDDGFPTDFPVVAPFLADIDTSGGRGQIYYRVTEIPSVLNRVAQEVHRGFPDANFTPTHAVVATWENVPAYEEQTRPPSPPNKVNTFQAVIGYDETDSYVLFLYPEGGLNFFGTLPKESYNVEIELPARVGFSRGEIPNILTSRNEGPYYSVTSNEQSVKNLYQFGNSGIPGLWLFHTGNRYSFDNIVPASIKAPIVLKTTTFSFSFRFLQQCSQNAFCTDYATGFCCHCQPGFYGNGRQCLPDGAPQRVSGKVSGTVYVGSTPVSLNNIDLHAYIVVGDGRAYTAISEVPEPVGWALMPVAPIGELFGWLFALELQNSQAGFKLTGAEFSRHAEVVFYPGNQRLSIIQTARGLDDHNHLTVGTVISGSVPFLPPGAEVTMEPFKETYQYYPSVATSTSIREYSVVTADRGSESFSFQLKQNITYRDCPHNNQAATPETLQILMERVFVMFVKEERILRYAITNKISPVRAPGPELHNPCYAGTHDCDTTAQCIPLEDLAFQCQCATGYTGDGHNCYDIDECAEGLGTCGDNSECVNLPGSHRCHCQRGYEFGYDGRTCVGEFGNSFKKCPGCVCVCLWFLTPFSPSVFFFFSDIDECSSSPCHINARCINGLGSFQCQCQLGFFGNGFYCSQQEGQYADGYPITGVYKPQCDAEGQYLPQQCHGSTGYCWCVDSRGEERAGTRTPPGAAPVDCDRPVTPTERPESMCERWRASLIEHYGGKPGPQQYVPQCEPDGEFSPVQCYGETNYCWCVDQNGRMVPGTKSDDAVKPACISSVPPPTVRPTSRPDVTPPINTGITLLYAQGQKIGALPLNGTRLDESRSKTLLALHGSIVVGIAYDCKENQVYWTDLSARSINRASMVSGAEPEVLINTNLVSPEGLAVDVKRRLMFWVDSTPDVIERANLDGSGRRTLFDTDLVNPRAIIVVSSTGTLYWTDWNREAPKIESSSVDGQNRQVIVSDGIGLPNALTYDSATEQICWADAGTKRLECISSDGSGRRVIHANLNYPFSMVYYRNHFYYTDWRRDGVIAVNKHRSLFTDEYLPEQRSHLKTNCIMHTL
;
A
#
# COMPACT_ATOMS: atom_id res chain seq x y z
N MET A 1 23.54 -31.72 66.03
CA MET A 1 24.17 -32.36 64.85
C MET A 1 23.77 -31.71 63.52
N GLU A 2 22.65 -30.97 63.42
CA GLU A 2 22.07 -30.58 62.12
C GLU A 2 22.74 -29.38 61.40
N ARG A 3 23.40 -28.46 62.12
CA ARG A 3 24.06 -27.29 61.49
C ARG A 3 25.28 -27.63 60.61
N TRP A 4 25.96 -28.75 60.87
CA TRP A 4 27.13 -29.16 60.09
C TRP A 4 26.75 -29.87 58.79
N ALA A 5 25.56 -30.50 58.72
CA ALA A 5 25.07 -31.17 57.52
C ALA A 5 24.70 -30.18 56.41
N MET A 6 24.07 -29.05 56.73
CA MET A 6 23.74 -28.03 55.72
C MET A 6 24.98 -27.34 55.14
N LEU A 7 26.00 -27.05 55.96
CA LEU A 7 27.26 -26.45 55.47
C LEU A 7 28.03 -27.41 54.56
N ALA A 8 28.10 -28.70 54.90
CA ALA A 8 28.69 -29.71 54.02
C ALA A 8 27.92 -29.86 52.70
N ALA A 9 26.58 -29.82 52.74
CA ALA A 9 25.73 -29.88 51.55
C ALA A 9 25.92 -28.65 50.64
N CYS A 10 25.96 -27.43 51.19
CA CYS A 10 26.20 -26.22 50.40
C CYS A 10 27.59 -26.21 49.76
N VAL A 11 28.64 -26.64 50.47
CA VAL A 11 29.99 -26.72 49.90
C VAL A 11 30.08 -27.79 48.81
N LEU A 12 29.42 -28.94 48.97
CA LEU A 12 29.37 -29.98 47.92
C LEU A 12 28.56 -29.54 46.69
N LEU A 13 27.45 -28.80 46.86
CA LEU A 13 26.67 -28.24 45.75
C LEU A 13 27.40 -27.11 45.02
N CYS A 14 28.22 -26.31 45.70
CA CYS A 14 29.07 -25.30 45.05
C CYS A 14 30.21 -25.93 44.22
N CYS A 15 30.68 -27.13 44.57
CA CYS A 15 31.77 -27.81 43.87
C CYS A 15 31.33 -28.60 42.61
N SER A 16 30.04 -28.64 42.27
CA SER A 16 29.53 -29.32 41.06
C SER A 16 28.80 -28.39 40.07
N CYS A 17 28.94 -27.07 40.20
CA CYS A 17 28.57 -26.13 39.15
C CYS A 17 29.72 -25.98 38.14
N THR A 18 29.82 -26.90 37.17
CA THR A 18 30.59 -26.64 35.95
C THR A 18 29.85 -25.59 35.13
N MET A 19 30.26 -24.32 35.26
CA MET A 19 29.89 -23.28 34.30
C MET A 19 30.34 -23.75 32.91
N VAL A 20 29.42 -23.81 31.94
CA VAL A 20 29.78 -24.03 30.54
C VAL A 20 30.30 -22.70 30.00
N THR A 21 31.63 -22.54 30.04
CA THR A 21 32.31 -21.36 29.49
C THR A 21 32.30 -21.40 27.97
N ALA A 22 32.33 -20.23 27.33
CA ALA A 22 32.52 -20.14 25.88
C ALA A 22 33.89 -20.71 25.47
N ILE A 23 33.98 -21.16 24.21
CA ILE A 23 35.23 -21.69 23.66
C ILE A 23 36.37 -20.66 23.79
N GLN A 24 37.55 -21.13 24.17
CA GLN A 24 38.75 -20.28 24.28
C GLN A 24 39.57 -20.37 22.99
N ARG A 25 40.54 -19.45 22.79
CA ARG A 25 41.48 -19.53 21.66
C ARG A 25 42.25 -20.87 21.61
N ALA A 26 42.47 -21.49 22.76
CA ALA A 26 43.10 -22.82 22.87
C ALA A 26 42.19 -23.98 22.42
N ASP A 27 40.87 -23.76 22.36
CA ASP A 27 39.89 -24.76 21.91
C ASP A 27 39.65 -24.72 20.40
N MET A 28 40.25 -23.79 19.66
CA MET A 28 40.17 -23.75 18.20
C MET A 28 40.85 -24.99 17.57
N PHE A 29 40.53 -25.33 16.32
CA PHE A 29 41.26 -26.37 15.60
C PHE A 29 42.70 -25.90 15.31
N PRO A 30 43.73 -26.76 15.37
CA PRO A 30 45.12 -26.34 15.19
C PRO A 30 45.34 -25.62 13.84
N TYR A 31 45.85 -24.39 13.88
CA TYR A 31 46.13 -23.55 12.70
C TYR A 31 47.55 -22.98 12.75
N GLY A 32 47.97 -22.32 11.66
CA GLY A 32 49.28 -21.68 11.53
C GLY A 32 50.31 -22.53 10.76
N THR A 33 51.38 -21.87 10.32
CA THR A 33 52.42 -22.46 9.45
C THR A 33 53.10 -23.71 10.04
N LEU A 34 53.24 -23.78 11.36
CA LEU A 34 53.78 -24.97 12.06
C LEU A 34 52.87 -26.21 11.92
N ASN A 35 51.58 -26.02 11.67
CA ASN A 35 50.62 -27.09 11.40
C ASN A 35 50.41 -27.35 9.89
N GLY A 36 51.27 -26.76 9.04
CA GLY A 36 51.24 -26.94 7.58
C GLY A 36 50.30 -25.99 6.83
N ASP A 37 49.81 -24.93 7.45
CA ASP A 37 48.89 -23.99 6.80
C ASP A 37 49.62 -23.09 5.80
N SER A 38 48.93 -22.78 4.70
CA SER A 38 49.30 -21.66 3.82
C SER A 38 48.84 -20.35 4.45
N VAL A 39 49.64 -19.28 4.26
CA VAL A 39 49.29 -17.92 4.69
C VAL A 39 48.78 -17.16 3.47
N LEU A 40 47.67 -16.45 3.63
CA LEU A 40 47.19 -15.50 2.62
C LEU A 40 48.18 -14.34 2.48
N ARG A 41 48.19 -13.69 1.31
CA ARG A 41 49.03 -12.51 1.10
C ARG A 41 48.44 -11.32 1.88
N GLU A 42 49.31 -10.54 2.53
CA GLU A 42 48.91 -9.28 3.16
C GLU A 42 48.43 -8.27 2.11
N GLY A 43 47.26 -7.69 2.38
CA GLY A 43 46.64 -6.64 1.58
C GLY A 43 45.18 -6.42 1.96
N ASP A 44 44.58 -5.50 1.22
CA ASP A 44 43.13 -5.24 1.12
C ASP A 44 42.60 -6.07 -0.07
N ASP A 45 41.42 -6.66 0.05
CA ASP A 45 40.77 -7.52 -0.97
C ASP A 45 41.59 -8.69 -1.57
N GLU A 46 42.64 -9.16 -0.90
CA GLU A 46 43.48 -10.25 -1.40
C GLU A 46 42.77 -11.63 -1.30
N THR A 47 42.99 -12.47 -2.30
CA THR A 47 42.35 -13.80 -2.42
C THR A 47 43.37 -14.93 -2.44
N SER A 48 43.02 -16.08 -1.87
CA SER A 48 43.94 -17.21 -1.78
C SER A 48 44.23 -17.83 -3.14
N LYS A 49 45.44 -18.38 -3.31
CA LYS A 49 45.67 -19.38 -4.36
C LYS A 49 44.66 -20.51 -4.21
N VAL A 50 44.10 -21.00 -5.32
CA VAL A 50 43.05 -22.02 -5.33
C VAL A 50 43.37 -23.24 -4.44
N LEU A 51 42.53 -23.50 -3.44
CA LEU A 51 42.57 -24.72 -2.64
C LEU A 51 41.93 -25.85 -3.46
N SER A 52 42.75 -26.71 -4.05
CA SER A 52 42.25 -27.91 -4.74
C SER A 52 41.84 -28.98 -3.72
N LEU A 53 40.59 -29.40 -3.76
CA LEU A 53 40.04 -30.43 -2.87
C LEU A 53 40.33 -31.83 -3.43
N PRO A 54 40.88 -32.79 -2.66
CA PRO A 54 41.17 -34.15 -3.15
C PRO A 54 39.92 -34.97 -3.56
N ARG A 55 38.75 -34.59 -3.04
CA ARG A 55 37.42 -35.13 -3.32
C ARG A 55 36.42 -33.98 -3.41
N PRO A 56 35.31 -34.12 -4.16
CA PRO A 56 34.32 -33.06 -4.28
C PRO A 56 33.57 -32.84 -2.95
N LEU A 57 33.52 -31.58 -2.51
CA LEU A 57 32.67 -31.10 -1.43
C LEU A 57 31.28 -30.83 -1.98
N TYR A 58 30.22 -31.36 -1.37
CA TYR A 58 28.84 -30.98 -1.70
C TYR A 58 28.44 -29.70 -0.95
N PHE A 59 27.78 -28.76 -1.63
CA PHE A 59 27.27 -27.52 -1.04
C PHE A 59 25.99 -27.10 -1.76
N PHE A 60 24.87 -26.97 -1.04
CA PHE A 60 23.50 -26.88 -1.58
C PHE A 60 23.31 -27.77 -2.83
N ASN A 61 23.47 -29.08 -2.66
CA ASN A 61 23.29 -30.11 -3.70
C ASN A 61 24.22 -29.98 -4.94
N SER A 62 25.29 -29.19 -4.87
CA SER A 62 26.26 -29.00 -5.96
C SER A 62 27.68 -29.44 -5.55
N PRO A 63 28.41 -30.23 -6.36
CA PRO A 63 29.77 -30.67 -6.04
C PRO A 63 30.81 -29.64 -6.50
N PHE A 64 31.68 -29.22 -5.57
CA PHE A 64 32.79 -28.30 -5.82
C PHE A 64 34.14 -28.99 -5.52
N SER A 65 35.15 -28.69 -6.33
CA SER A 65 36.51 -29.28 -6.22
C SER A 65 37.60 -28.25 -5.94
N GLN A 66 37.23 -26.98 -5.84
CA GLN A 66 38.10 -25.83 -5.65
C GLN A 66 37.44 -24.86 -4.68
N LEU A 67 38.24 -24.27 -3.79
CA LEU A 67 37.81 -23.19 -2.89
C LEU A 67 38.81 -22.04 -2.89
N TYR A 68 38.33 -20.86 -2.53
CA TYR A 68 39.10 -19.62 -2.37
C TYR A 68 38.77 -19.01 -1.01
N VAL A 69 39.77 -18.50 -0.29
CA VAL A 69 39.65 -17.83 1.01
C VAL A 69 40.06 -16.36 0.81
N ALA A 70 39.23 -15.43 1.28
CA ALA A 70 39.46 -13.98 1.12
C ALA A 70 39.88 -13.31 2.42
N THR A 71 40.47 -12.10 2.30
CA THR A 71 40.66 -11.17 3.42
C THR A 71 39.36 -10.91 4.17
N ASN A 72 38.29 -10.59 3.43
CA ASN A 72 36.97 -10.13 3.88
C ASN A 72 36.08 -11.23 4.51
N GLY A 73 36.71 -12.22 5.16
CA GLY A 73 36.05 -13.18 6.05
C GLY A 73 35.11 -14.18 5.38
N ILE A 74 35.37 -14.52 4.10
CA ILE A 74 34.58 -15.48 3.31
C ILE A 74 35.44 -16.62 2.72
N ILE A 75 34.77 -17.74 2.45
CA ILE A 75 35.27 -18.85 1.62
C ILE A 75 34.29 -19.03 0.46
N SER A 76 34.76 -18.96 -0.78
CA SER A 76 33.93 -19.19 -1.97
C SER A 76 34.37 -20.44 -2.73
N ALA A 77 33.44 -21.02 -3.49
CA ALA A 77 33.70 -22.13 -4.41
C ALA A 77 33.93 -21.70 -5.87
N GLN A 78 34.00 -20.39 -6.12
CA GLN A 78 34.39 -19.80 -7.40
C GLN A 78 35.37 -18.63 -7.19
N ASP A 79 35.96 -18.14 -8.28
CA ASP A 79 36.78 -16.94 -8.24
C ASP A 79 35.92 -15.71 -7.89
N LEU A 80 36.50 -14.77 -7.15
CA LEU A 80 35.74 -13.71 -6.48
C LEU A 80 35.56 -12.47 -7.38
N PRO A 81 34.36 -11.84 -7.38
CA PRO A 81 34.14 -10.56 -8.05
C PRO A 81 34.86 -9.41 -7.35
N MET A 82 34.74 -8.18 -7.85
CA MET A 82 35.32 -7.01 -7.19
C MET A 82 34.62 -6.75 -5.85
N GLU A 83 35.37 -6.33 -4.82
CA GLU A 83 34.91 -6.10 -3.44
C GLU A 83 33.52 -5.48 -3.32
N LYS A 84 33.31 -4.37 -4.03
CA LYS A 84 32.09 -3.56 -4.02
C LYS A 84 30.82 -4.39 -4.27
N GLN A 85 30.94 -5.49 -5.02
CA GLN A 85 29.83 -6.38 -5.39
C GLN A 85 29.41 -7.35 -4.26
N TYR A 86 30.13 -7.39 -3.12
CA TYR A 86 29.82 -8.34 -2.04
C TYR A 86 30.09 -7.83 -0.61
N VAL A 87 30.86 -6.75 -0.43
CA VAL A 87 31.07 -6.12 0.89
C VAL A 87 30.05 -4.99 1.12
N ASP A 88 29.87 -4.08 0.16
CA ASP A 88 28.90 -2.99 0.27
C ASP A 88 27.46 -3.47 0.04
N ASP A 89 27.25 -4.32 -0.99
CA ASP A 89 25.95 -4.88 -1.36
C ASP A 89 25.38 -5.84 -0.29
N GLY A 90 24.09 -6.18 -0.39
CA GLY A 90 23.37 -7.01 0.59
C GLY A 90 23.83 -8.48 0.65
N PHE A 91 23.39 -9.20 1.69
CA PHE A 91 23.48 -10.67 1.75
C PHE A 91 22.07 -11.25 1.50
N PRO A 92 21.88 -12.21 0.57
CA PRO A 92 22.86 -13.13 -0.02
C PRO A 92 23.76 -12.54 -1.12
N THR A 93 24.93 -13.15 -1.32
CA THR A 93 25.81 -12.91 -2.47
C THR A 93 25.32 -13.66 -3.71
N ASP A 94 25.59 -13.09 -4.89
CA ASP A 94 25.31 -13.66 -6.22
C ASP A 94 26.21 -14.86 -6.60
N PHE A 95 27.21 -15.18 -5.76
CA PHE A 95 28.08 -16.35 -5.88
C PHE A 95 28.05 -17.28 -4.66
N PRO A 96 28.45 -18.57 -4.79
CA PRO A 96 28.51 -19.52 -3.68
C PRO A 96 29.51 -19.08 -2.59
N VAL A 97 29.02 -18.87 -1.37
CA VAL A 97 29.81 -18.35 -0.23
C VAL A 97 29.48 -19.10 1.06
N VAL A 98 30.54 -19.41 1.81
CA VAL A 98 30.52 -19.68 3.25
C VAL A 98 31.10 -18.45 3.94
N ALA A 99 30.28 -17.68 4.64
CA ALA A 99 30.66 -16.45 5.33
C ALA A 99 30.70 -16.67 6.85
N PRO A 100 31.86 -17.02 7.44
CA PRO A 100 32.02 -16.99 8.90
C PRO A 100 32.00 -15.56 9.47
N PHE A 101 32.45 -14.54 8.73
CA PHE A 101 32.38 -13.14 9.16
C PHE A 101 32.62 -12.19 7.97
N LEU A 102 31.64 -12.01 7.09
CA LEU A 102 31.75 -11.10 5.95
C LEU A 102 31.74 -9.63 6.41
N ALA A 103 32.88 -8.96 6.23
CA ALA A 103 33.13 -7.55 6.55
C ALA A 103 34.39 -7.06 5.80
N ASP A 104 34.60 -5.75 5.73
CA ASP A 104 35.77 -5.10 5.11
C ASP A 104 37.04 -5.24 5.99
N ILE A 105 37.96 -6.13 5.60
CA ILE A 105 39.09 -6.57 6.43
C ILE A 105 40.41 -6.32 5.70
N ASP A 106 41.16 -5.33 6.16
CA ASP A 106 42.48 -5.01 5.62
C ASP A 106 43.61 -5.66 6.44
N THR A 107 44.42 -6.51 5.80
CA THR A 107 45.60 -7.13 6.43
C THR A 107 46.91 -6.39 6.16
N SER A 108 46.84 -5.23 5.48
CA SER A 108 48.01 -4.44 5.07
C SER A 108 48.92 -4.01 6.21
N GLY A 109 50.22 -4.04 5.95
CA GLY A 109 51.25 -3.56 6.88
C GLY A 109 51.50 -4.51 8.06
N GLY A 110 51.37 -5.83 7.85
CA GLY A 110 51.62 -6.85 8.86
C GLY A 110 50.58 -6.94 9.98
N ARG A 111 49.32 -6.54 9.71
CA ARG A 111 48.24 -6.48 10.71
C ARG A 111 47.31 -7.70 10.59
N GLY A 112 47.51 -8.67 11.47
CA GLY A 112 46.77 -9.93 11.44
C GLY A 112 47.26 -10.88 10.36
N GLN A 113 46.84 -12.14 10.41
CA GLN A 113 47.18 -13.16 9.41
C GLN A 113 46.00 -14.10 9.15
N ILE A 114 45.90 -14.59 7.91
CA ILE A 114 44.84 -15.51 7.52
C ILE A 114 45.50 -16.81 7.07
N TYR A 115 45.21 -17.90 7.79
CA TYR A 115 45.76 -19.22 7.53
C TYR A 115 44.71 -20.13 6.95
N TYR A 116 45.09 -20.94 5.97
CA TYR A 116 44.20 -21.92 5.36
C TYR A 116 44.91 -23.21 4.97
N ARG A 117 44.20 -24.34 5.09
CA ARG A 117 44.63 -25.63 4.51
C ARG A 117 43.46 -26.57 4.22
N VAL A 118 43.73 -27.54 3.37
CA VAL A 118 43.01 -28.83 3.33
C VAL A 118 43.81 -29.85 4.13
N THR A 119 43.15 -30.73 4.88
CA THR A 119 43.82 -31.69 5.76
C THR A 119 43.11 -33.04 5.87
N GLU A 120 43.91 -34.09 5.95
CA GLU A 120 43.52 -35.48 6.20
C GLU A 120 43.99 -35.96 7.60
N ILE A 121 44.45 -35.04 8.47
CA ILE A 121 45.06 -35.39 9.76
C ILE A 121 43.99 -36.05 10.66
N PRO A 122 44.18 -37.32 11.10
CA PRO A 122 43.13 -38.06 11.82
C PRO A 122 42.65 -37.41 13.12
N SER A 123 43.50 -36.66 13.83
CA SER A 123 43.09 -35.95 15.05
C SER A 123 42.13 -34.79 14.76
N VAL A 124 42.26 -34.13 13.61
CA VAL A 124 41.33 -33.08 13.15
C VAL A 124 40.02 -33.73 12.70
N LEU A 125 40.08 -34.76 11.85
CA LEU A 125 38.91 -35.46 11.33
C LEU A 125 38.07 -36.11 12.45
N ASN A 126 38.71 -36.79 13.39
CA ASN A 126 38.02 -37.38 14.55
C ASN A 126 37.34 -36.32 15.42
N ARG A 127 37.95 -35.14 15.58
CA ARG A 127 37.33 -34.03 16.32
C ARG A 127 36.13 -33.45 15.58
N VAL A 128 36.23 -33.23 14.27
CA VAL A 128 35.09 -32.80 13.45
C VAL A 128 33.95 -33.82 13.55
N ALA A 129 34.25 -35.12 13.44
CA ALA A 129 33.26 -36.19 13.59
C ALA A 129 32.57 -36.16 14.96
N GLN A 130 33.32 -35.91 16.04
CA GLN A 130 32.79 -35.81 17.40
C GLN A 130 31.81 -34.63 17.54
N GLU A 131 32.15 -33.44 17.05
CA GLU A 131 31.23 -32.29 17.12
C GLU A 131 29.99 -32.50 16.22
N VAL A 132 30.14 -33.11 15.03
CA VAL A 132 28.99 -33.45 14.17
C VAL A 132 28.04 -34.41 14.87
N HIS A 133 28.52 -35.51 15.44
CA HIS A 133 27.66 -36.44 16.21
C HIS A 133 27.07 -35.78 17.47
N ARG A 134 27.71 -34.76 18.03
CA ARG A 134 27.19 -33.99 19.16
C ARG A 134 25.96 -33.18 18.78
N GLY A 135 26.01 -32.50 17.63
CA GLY A 135 24.93 -31.67 17.10
C GLY A 135 23.84 -32.43 16.34
N PHE A 136 24.20 -33.56 15.72
CA PHE A 136 23.35 -34.45 14.94
C PHE A 136 23.54 -35.91 15.39
N PRO A 137 22.92 -36.35 16.52
CA PRO A 137 23.15 -37.68 17.09
C PRO A 137 22.73 -38.85 16.20
N ASP A 138 21.81 -38.60 15.26
CA ASP A 138 21.28 -39.59 14.32
C ASP A 138 22.06 -39.61 12.97
N ALA A 139 23.06 -38.73 12.78
CA ALA A 139 23.86 -38.65 11.56
C ALA A 139 25.03 -39.64 11.58
N ASN A 140 25.09 -40.53 10.59
CA ASN A 140 26.18 -41.49 10.40
C ASN A 140 27.28 -40.91 9.50
N PHE A 141 28.01 -39.90 10.01
CA PHE A 141 28.99 -39.12 9.24
C PHE A 141 30.43 -39.34 9.72
N THR A 142 31.34 -39.66 8.80
CA THR A 142 32.78 -39.78 9.07
C THR A 142 33.58 -38.98 8.04
N PRO A 143 34.06 -37.76 8.38
CA PRO A 143 34.75 -36.90 7.43
C PRO A 143 36.04 -37.55 6.96
N THR A 144 36.27 -37.55 5.65
CA THR A 144 37.51 -38.05 5.04
C THR A 144 38.54 -36.93 4.89
N HIS A 145 38.07 -35.70 4.73
CA HIS A 145 38.88 -34.50 4.56
C HIS A 145 38.26 -33.36 5.37
N ALA A 146 39.07 -32.38 5.74
CA ALA A 146 38.61 -31.12 6.31
C ALA A 146 39.34 -29.92 5.71
N VAL A 147 38.63 -28.81 5.52
CA VAL A 147 39.21 -27.49 5.24
C VAL A 147 39.21 -26.70 6.54
N VAL A 148 40.33 -26.08 6.88
CA VAL A 148 40.46 -25.18 8.05
C VAL A 148 40.89 -23.82 7.51
N ALA A 149 40.12 -22.77 7.82
CA ALA A 149 40.46 -21.38 7.53
C ALA A 149 40.32 -20.55 8.82
N THR A 150 41.35 -19.77 9.15
CA THR A 150 41.41 -18.99 10.39
C THR A 150 41.88 -17.58 10.10
N TRP A 151 41.08 -16.59 10.51
CA TRP A 151 41.44 -15.19 10.51
C TRP A 151 41.96 -14.87 11.92
N GLU A 152 43.27 -14.61 12.05
CA GLU A 152 43.93 -14.35 13.32
C GLU A 152 44.26 -12.86 13.49
N ASN A 153 43.60 -12.21 14.44
CA ASN A 153 43.85 -10.82 14.84
C ASN A 153 43.77 -9.84 13.65
N VAL A 154 42.82 -10.05 12.74
CA VAL A 154 42.61 -9.20 11.56
C VAL A 154 41.83 -7.92 11.98
N PRO A 155 42.23 -6.72 11.53
CA PRO A 155 41.50 -5.48 11.84
C PRO A 155 40.40 -5.20 10.81
N ALA A 156 39.54 -4.23 11.10
CA ALA A 156 38.69 -3.57 10.10
C ALA A 156 39.52 -2.61 9.23
N TYR A 157 39.05 -2.32 8.03
CA TYR A 157 39.59 -1.25 7.18
C TYR A 157 39.49 0.14 7.84
N GLU A 158 40.53 0.96 7.70
CA GLU A 158 40.58 2.36 8.20
C GLU A 158 41.25 3.29 7.18
N GLU A 159 40.56 4.36 6.78
CA GLU A 159 41.09 5.35 5.82
C GLU A 159 42.26 6.17 6.42
N GLN A 160 43.39 6.27 5.70
CA GLN A 160 44.68 6.78 6.22
C GLN A 160 44.74 8.27 6.61
N THR A 161 43.65 9.02 6.55
CA THR A 161 43.63 10.49 6.68
C THR A 161 43.46 11.01 8.12
N ARG A 162 43.21 10.14 9.11
CA ARG A 162 42.96 10.52 10.52
C ARG A 162 44.22 10.39 11.41
N PRO A 163 44.43 11.28 12.41
CA PRO A 163 45.56 11.21 13.34
C PRO A 163 45.44 10.04 14.33
N PRO A 164 46.55 9.52 14.88
CA PRO A 164 46.58 8.21 15.54
C PRO A 164 45.96 8.21 16.94
N SER A 165 44.70 7.77 17.04
CA SER A 165 44.15 7.17 18.27
C SER A 165 44.68 5.74 18.46
N PRO A 166 44.84 5.25 19.71
CA PRO A 166 45.43 3.94 19.98
C PRO A 166 44.54 2.78 19.49
N PRO A 167 45.12 1.60 19.18
CA PRO A 167 44.72 0.87 17.98
C PRO A 167 44.04 -0.49 18.27
N ASN A 168 43.73 -1.22 17.19
CA ASN A 168 43.56 -2.67 17.15
C ASN A 168 42.32 -3.23 17.87
N LYS A 169 41.11 -2.78 17.49
CA LYS A 169 39.97 -3.72 17.50
C LYS A 169 40.22 -4.76 16.41
N VAL A 170 40.64 -5.95 16.83
CA VAL A 170 40.97 -7.06 15.92
C VAL A 170 40.09 -8.26 16.19
N ASN A 171 39.67 -8.95 15.14
CA ASN A 171 38.85 -10.14 15.23
C ASN A 171 39.69 -11.42 15.03
N THR A 172 39.34 -12.47 15.78
CA THR A 172 39.87 -13.82 15.64
C THR A 172 38.70 -14.80 15.57
N PHE A 173 38.55 -15.48 14.43
CA PHE A 173 37.50 -16.46 14.18
C PHE A 173 37.99 -17.54 13.19
N GLN A 174 37.32 -18.69 13.18
CA GLN A 174 37.70 -19.83 12.35
C GLN A 174 36.48 -20.54 11.77
N ALA A 175 36.62 -20.96 10.50
CA ALA A 175 35.71 -21.86 9.83
C ALA A 175 36.38 -23.22 9.58
N VAL A 176 35.66 -24.30 9.84
CA VAL A 176 36.08 -25.67 9.54
C VAL A 176 35.01 -26.38 8.74
N ILE A 177 35.34 -26.82 7.53
CA ILE A 177 34.45 -27.58 6.64
C ILE A 177 34.88 -29.04 6.67
N GLY A 178 34.10 -29.90 7.32
CA GLY A 178 34.30 -31.35 7.30
C GLY A 178 33.46 -32.01 6.21
N TYR A 179 34.05 -32.89 5.40
CA TYR A 179 33.30 -33.51 4.30
C TYR A 179 33.80 -34.91 3.92
N ASP A 180 32.94 -35.62 3.20
CA ASP A 180 33.25 -36.84 2.48
C ASP A 180 32.67 -36.80 1.05
N GLU A 181 32.60 -37.96 0.37
CA GLU A 181 32.10 -38.05 -1.02
C GLU A 181 30.56 -38.01 -1.14
N THR A 182 29.87 -37.77 -0.03
CA THR A 182 28.42 -37.85 0.12
C THR A 182 27.80 -36.71 0.92
N ASP A 183 28.49 -36.20 1.94
CA ASP A 183 27.97 -35.24 2.93
C ASP A 183 29.00 -34.18 3.34
N SER A 184 28.49 -33.05 3.83
CA SER A 184 29.28 -31.88 4.24
C SER A 184 28.70 -31.18 5.48
N TYR A 185 29.59 -30.77 6.39
CA TYR A 185 29.25 -30.01 7.58
C TYR A 185 30.23 -28.85 7.78
N VAL A 186 29.71 -27.70 8.22
CA VAL A 186 30.51 -26.51 8.50
C VAL A 186 30.39 -26.12 9.96
N LEU A 187 31.53 -25.79 10.57
CA LEU A 187 31.67 -25.30 11.92
C LEU A 187 32.20 -23.87 11.89
N PHE A 188 31.55 -22.95 12.62
CA PHE A 188 32.08 -21.62 12.92
C PHE A 188 32.47 -21.54 14.39
N LEU A 189 33.68 -21.02 14.66
CA LEU A 189 34.29 -20.93 15.98
C LEU A 189 34.63 -19.47 16.30
N TYR A 190 33.93 -18.92 17.30
CA TYR A 190 34.14 -17.59 17.86
C TYR A 190 34.66 -17.71 19.31
N PRO A 191 35.99 -17.61 19.54
CA PRO A 191 36.53 -17.69 20.89
C PRO A 191 36.07 -16.50 21.75
N GLU A 192 36.01 -16.69 23.07
CA GLU A 192 35.76 -15.61 24.03
C GLU A 192 36.82 -14.50 23.89
N GLY A 193 36.38 -13.24 23.78
CA GLY A 193 37.26 -12.11 23.45
C GLY A 193 37.85 -12.15 22.03
N GLY A 194 37.33 -13.03 21.17
CA GLY A 194 37.71 -13.16 19.77
C GLY A 194 37.14 -12.06 18.88
N LEU A 195 35.93 -11.57 19.14
CA LEU A 195 35.29 -10.49 18.38
C LEU A 195 35.36 -9.16 19.16
N ASN A 196 35.99 -8.15 18.56
CA ASN A 196 36.23 -6.82 19.13
C ASN A 196 35.64 -5.68 18.25
N PHE A 197 35.30 -5.97 16.99
CA PHE A 197 34.42 -5.16 16.15
C PHE A 197 33.29 -6.02 15.55
N PHE A 198 32.17 -5.40 15.19
CA PHE A 198 30.94 -6.08 14.77
C PHE A 198 30.40 -5.59 13.40
N GLY A 199 31.06 -4.61 12.79
CA GLY A 199 30.77 -4.08 11.47
C GLY A 199 31.95 -3.26 10.92
N THR A 200 31.78 -2.70 9.72
CA THR A 200 32.81 -1.91 9.00
C THR A 200 32.18 -0.74 8.25
N LEU A 201 32.95 0.30 7.94
CA LEU A 201 32.46 1.48 7.20
C LEU A 201 32.64 1.29 5.68
N PRO A 202 31.64 1.59 4.83
CA PRO A 202 31.75 1.46 3.39
C PRO A 202 32.67 2.54 2.77
N LYS A 203 33.45 2.18 1.74
CA LYS A 203 34.58 2.99 1.23
C LYS A 203 34.20 4.29 0.49
N GLU A 204 32.92 4.53 0.15
CA GLU A 204 32.47 5.72 -0.62
C GLU A 204 31.42 6.64 0.07
N SER A 205 31.20 6.50 1.39
CA SER A 205 30.19 7.30 2.13
C SER A 205 30.64 8.73 2.48
N TYR A 206 30.84 9.59 1.47
CA TYR A 206 31.05 11.03 1.68
C TYR A 206 29.86 11.67 2.45
N ASN A 207 30.05 11.84 3.77
CA ASN A 207 29.17 12.46 4.79
C ASN A 207 28.20 11.55 5.57
N VAL A 208 28.40 10.23 5.68
CA VAL A 208 27.53 9.37 6.53
C VAL A 208 28.31 8.36 7.37
N GLU A 209 28.30 8.54 8.70
CA GLU A 209 28.93 7.63 9.68
C GLU A 209 28.00 6.43 10.01
N ILE A 210 27.69 5.58 9.03
CA ILE A 210 26.94 4.32 9.24
C ILE A 210 27.88 3.12 9.06
N GLU A 211 28.09 2.37 10.15
CA GLU A 211 28.84 1.11 10.19
C GLU A 211 27.91 -0.04 9.76
N LEU A 212 28.27 -0.76 8.69
CA LEU A 212 27.54 -1.92 8.19
C LEU A 212 27.85 -3.14 9.09
N PRO A 213 26.85 -3.80 9.70
CA PRO A 213 27.09 -4.97 10.55
C PRO A 213 27.60 -6.15 9.73
N ALA A 214 28.58 -6.88 10.28
CA ALA A 214 29.16 -8.06 9.65
C ALA A 214 28.10 -9.15 9.42
N ARG A 215 28.18 -9.84 8.28
CA ARG A 215 27.21 -10.88 7.89
C ARG A 215 27.80 -12.28 8.08
N VAL A 216 27.03 -13.17 8.69
CA VAL A 216 27.43 -14.58 8.91
C VAL A 216 26.38 -15.49 8.31
N GLY A 217 26.79 -16.45 7.47
CA GLY A 217 25.86 -17.33 6.79
C GLY A 217 26.43 -18.11 5.61
N PHE A 218 25.52 -18.57 4.75
CA PHE A 218 25.79 -19.34 3.54
C PHE A 218 24.94 -18.79 2.39
N SER A 219 25.52 -18.62 1.20
CA SER A 219 24.78 -18.36 -0.04
C SER A 219 25.17 -19.38 -1.09
N ARG A 220 24.23 -19.80 -1.94
CA ARG A 220 24.51 -20.62 -3.12
C ARG A 220 24.84 -19.79 -4.37
N GLY A 221 24.55 -18.49 -4.38
CA GLY A 221 24.68 -17.64 -5.57
C GLY A 221 23.73 -18.02 -6.71
N GLU A 222 23.81 -17.31 -7.83
CA GLU A 222 22.95 -17.51 -8.99
C GLU A 222 22.99 -18.96 -9.52
N ILE A 223 21.81 -19.48 -9.90
CA ILE A 223 21.69 -20.79 -10.55
C ILE A 223 21.25 -20.58 -12.02
N PRO A 224 22.06 -21.00 -13.01
CA PRO A 224 21.74 -20.78 -14.41
C PRO A 224 20.65 -21.75 -14.91
N ASN A 225 19.55 -21.20 -15.42
CA ASN A 225 18.49 -21.95 -16.09
C ASN A 225 18.72 -22.08 -17.62
N ILE A 226 18.16 -23.12 -18.21
CA ILE A 226 18.35 -23.50 -19.64
C ILE A 226 17.81 -22.45 -20.64
N LEU A 227 16.99 -21.49 -20.17
CA LEU A 227 16.36 -20.43 -20.97
C LEU A 227 16.52 -19.04 -20.32
N THR A 228 17.75 -18.53 -20.27
CA THR A 228 18.12 -17.09 -20.23
C THR A 228 17.45 -16.18 -19.18
N SER A 229 17.01 -16.71 -18.04
CA SER A 229 16.74 -15.93 -16.82
C SER A 229 17.68 -16.41 -15.70
N ARG A 230 18.17 -15.45 -14.91
CA ARG A 230 19.01 -15.70 -13.72
C ARG A 230 18.08 -15.69 -12.50
N ASN A 231 18.20 -16.71 -11.66
CA ASN A 231 17.50 -16.78 -10.38
C ASN A 231 18.52 -16.79 -9.25
N GLU A 232 18.24 -16.08 -8.16
CA GLU A 232 19.01 -16.18 -6.92
C GLU A 232 18.93 -17.60 -6.34
N GLY A 233 20.06 -18.11 -5.84
CA GLY A 233 20.12 -19.42 -5.21
C GLY A 233 19.74 -19.38 -3.72
N PRO A 234 19.49 -20.55 -3.12
CA PRO A 234 19.16 -20.64 -1.70
C PRO A 234 20.29 -20.10 -0.81
N TYR A 235 19.91 -19.45 0.29
CA TYR A 235 20.82 -18.90 1.29
C TYR A 235 20.31 -19.15 2.72
N TYR A 236 21.20 -18.94 3.69
CA TYR A 236 20.93 -19.11 5.12
C TYR A 236 21.75 -18.08 5.90
N SER A 237 21.10 -17.16 6.62
CA SER A 237 21.79 -16.20 7.49
C SER A 237 21.71 -16.60 8.97
N VAL A 238 22.83 -16.44 9.67
CA VAL A 238 22.97 -16.60 11.13
C VAL A 238 22.75 -15.27 11.85
N THR A 239 22.97 -14.14 11.17
CA THR A 239 22.93 -12.78 11.75
C THR A 239 22.11 -11.81 10.92
N SER A 240 21.31 -10.97 11.58
CA SER A 240 20.46 -9.95 10.94
C SER A 240 20.73 -8.51 11.42
N ASN A 241 21.48 -8.34 12.51
CA ASN A 241 21.85 -7.03 13.08
C ASN A 241 23.10 -7.14 13.97
N GLU A 242 23.68 -6.00 14.34
CA GLU A 242 24.90 -5.93 15.18
C GLU A 242 24.78 -6.71 16.50
N GLN A 243 23.59 -6.75 17.12
CA GLN A 243 23.38 -7.52 18.36
C GLN A 243 23.44 -9.04 18.12
N SER A 244 22.95 -9.53 16.98
CA SER A 244 23.11 -10.93 16.60
C SER A 244 24.58 -11.30 16.33
N VAL A 245 25.39 -10.36 15.81
CA VAL A 245 26.86 -10.54 15.66
C VAL A 245 27.55 -10.60 17.04
N LYS A 246 27.19 -9.70 17.96
CA LYS A 246 27.67 -9.73 19.36
C LYS A 246 27.34 -11.05 20.07
N ASN A 247 26.22 -11.66 19.74
CA ASN A 247 25.76 -12.92 20.31
C ASN A 247 26.55 -14.15 19.81
N LEU A 248 27.34 -14.06 18.73
CA LEU A 248 28.03 -15.21 18.11
C LEU A 248 28.98 -15.98 19.05
N TYR A 249 29.67 -15.30 19.97
CA TYR A 249 30.54 -15.94 20.96
C TYR A 249 29.80 -16.33 22.26
N GLN A 250 28.64 -15.74 22.51
CA GLN A 250 27.84 -15.95 23.73
C GLN A 250 26.84 -17.12 23.61
N PHE A 251 26.49 -17.49 22.38
CA PHE A 251 25.54 -18.55 22.06
C PHE A 251 26.16 -19.55 21.08
N GLY A 252 25.50 -20.69 20.88
CA GLY A 252 25.93 -21.73 19.94
C GLY A 252 24.90 -22.85 19.84
N ASN A 253 24.61 -23.33 18.64
CA ASN A 253 23.61 -24.37 18.39
C ASN A 253 24.10 -25.81 18.73
N SER A 254 25.41 -25.96 18.92
CA SER A 254 26.09 -27.18 19.36
C SER A 254 26.10 -27.40 20.89
N GLY A 255 25.34 -26.61 21.65
CA GLY A 255 25.32 -26.65 23.12
C GLY A 255 26.61 -26.17 23.79
N ILE A 256 27.57 -25.64 23.01
CA ILE A 256 28.79 -24.98 23.50
C ILE A 256 28.76 -23.53 22.98
N PRO A 257 28.79 -22.51 23.87
CA PRO A 257 28.82 -21.11 23.45
C PRO A 257 30.06 -20.80 22.59
N GLY A 258 29.84 -20.08 21.48
CA GLY A 258 30.86 -19.76 20.48
C GLY A 258 31.10 -20.83 19.40
N LEU A 259 30.46 -22.01 19.51
CA LEU A 259 30.54 -23.08 18.51
C LEU A 259 29.20 -23.25 17.78
N TRP A 260 29.22 -22.98 16.48
CA TRP A 260 28.07 -23.14 15.58
C TRP A 260 28.35 -24.23 14.56
N LEU A 261 27.38 -25.09 14.30
CA LEU A 261 27.50 -26.28 13.45
C LEU A 261 26.28 -26.40 12.53
N PHE A 262 26.55 -26.65 11.25
CA PHE A 262 25.55 -26.71 10.17
C PHE A 262 25.82 -27.90 9.24
N HIS A 263 24.76 -28.54 8.73
CA HIS A 263 24.80 -29.49 7.62
C HIS A 263 24.55 -28.73 6.32
N THR A 264 25.49 -28.84 5.36
CA THR A 264 25.58 -27.89 4.24
C THR A 264 25.33 -28.49 2.85
N GLY A 265 25.12 -29.80 2.76
CA GLY A 265 24.79 -30.48 1.52
C GLY A 265 25.04 -31.98 1.56
N ASN A 266 24.13 -32.73 0.94
CA ASN A 266 24.12 -34.18 0.77
C ASN A 266 24.01 -34.53 -0.73
N ARG A 267 24.51 -35.70 -1.15
CA ARG A 267 24.51 -36.21 -2.53
C ARG A 267 23.17 -36.77 -3.05
N TYR A 268 22.22 -37.12 -2.17
CA TYR A 268 21.04 -37.92 -2.51
C TYR A 268 19.69 -37.24 -2.25
N SER A 269 19.59 -36.33 -1.26
CA SER A 269 18.38 -35.59 -0.92
C SER A 269 18.71 -34.41 0.01
N PHE A 270 18.23 -33.20 -0.28
CA PHE A 270 18.52 -32.02 0.55
C PHE A 270 17.51 -30.89 0.33
N ASP A 271 16.96 -30.34 1.43
CA ASP A 271 15.94 -29.27 1.38
C ASP A 271 16.57 -27.87 1.57
N ASN A 272 17.36 -27.65 2.63
CA ASN A 272 18.14 -26.41 2.88
C ASN A 272 19.21 -26.64 3.98
N ILE A 273 20.09 -25.66 4.25
CA ILE A 273 21.07 -25.68 5.36
C ILE A 273 20.38 -25.99 6.69
N VAL A 274 20.86 -27.02 7.39
CA VAL A 274 20.27 -27.46 8.67
C VAL A 274 21.19 -27.11 9.84
N PRO A 275 20.77 -26.33 10.84
CA PRO A 275 21.54 -26.10 12.06
C PRO A 275 21.46 -27.29 13.03
N ALA A 276 22.51 -27.48 13.84
CA ALA A 276 22.53 -28.48 14.92
C ALA A 276 21.48 -28.20 16.02
N SER A 277 21.04 -29.26 16.72
CA SER A 277 20.04 -29.14 17.80
C SER A 277 20.28 -30.18 18.92
N ILE A 278 20.97 -29.78 19.99
CA ILE A 278 21.26 -30.67 21.12
C ILE A 278 20.05 -30.82 22.08
N LYS A 279 19.58 -32.06 22.24
CA LYS A 279 18.74 -32.48 23.38
C LYS A 279 19.61 -32.58 24.64
N ALA A 280 19.70 -31.51 25.43
CA ALA A 280 20.50 -31.50 26.66
C ALA A 280 19.96 -32.49 27.73
N PRO A 281 20.82 -33.10 28.57
CA PRO A 281 20.38 -34.10 29.55
C PRO A 281 19.59 -33.49 30.71
N ILE A 282 18.47 -34.13 31.07
CA ILE A 282 17.58 -33.70 32.14
C ILE A 282 18.18 -34.07 33.51
N VAL A 283 18.59 -33.08 34.31
CA VAL A 283 18.69 -33.25 35.77
C VAL A 283 17.30 -33.00 36.37
N LEU A 284 16.70 -34.05 36.91
CA LEU A 284 15.27 -34.06 37.26
C LEU A 284 14.89 -33.05 38.34
N LYS A 285 13.88 -32.22 38.04
CA LYS A 285 12.67 -32.14 38.89
C LYS A 285 11.39 -32.21 38.04
N THR A 286 10.69 -33.34 38.18
CA THR A 286 9.24 -33.53 37.95
C THR A 286 8.64 -33.06 36.62
N THR A 287 8.61 -34.00 35.68
CA THR A 287 7.56 -34.27 34.69
C THR A 287 6.51 -33.17 34.46
N THR A 288 6.74 -32.34 33.45
CA THR A 288 5.68 -31.70 32.66
C THR A 288 6.04 -31.84 31.18
N PHE A 289 5.10 -32.29 30.36
CA PHE A 289 5.28 -32.30 28.91
C PHE A 289 5.36 -30.83 28.44
N SER A 290 6.36 -30.47 27.62
CA SER A 290 6.29 -29.22 26.86
C SER A 290 5.08 -29.30 25.93
N PHE A 291 4.15 -28.35 26.08
CA PHE A 291 2.95 -28.29 25.24
C PHE A 291 3.27 -27.70 23.85
N SER A 292 4.29 -26.84 23.75
CA SER A 292 4.65 -26.13 22.51
C SER A 292 4.81 -27.04 21.29
N PHE A 293 5.45 -28.21 21.41
CA PHE A 293 5.68 -29.13 20.28
C PHE A 293 4.41 -29.80 19.70
N ARG A 294 3.24 -29.67 20.35
CA ARG A 294 1.96 -30.17 19.82
C ARG A 294 1.00 -29.08 19.36
N PHE A 295 1.29 -27.81 19.64
CA PHE A 295 0.33 -26.71 19.49
C PHE A 295 0.86 -25.47 18.76
N LEU A 296 2.00 -25.58 18.07
CA LEU A 296 2.57 -24.48 17.27
C LEU A 296 1.59 -23.87 16.24
N GLN A 297 0.61 -24.66 15.76
CA GLN A 297 -0.49 -24.20 14.88
C GLN A 297 -1.55 -23.32 15.58
N GLN A 298 -1.41 -22.97 16.86
CA GLN A 298 -2.37 -22.10 17.59
C GLN A 298 -1.90 -20.66 17.82
N CYS A 299 -0.65 -20.33 17.49
CA CYS A 299 -0.14 -18.96 17.53
C CYS A 299 -0.15 -18.35 16.11
N SER A 300 -0.12 -17.02 16.01
CA SER A 300 0.04 -16.36 14.71
C SER A 300 1.38 -16.72 14.06
N GLN A 301 1.46 -16.67 12.72
CA GLN A 301 2.72 -16.82 11.98
C GLN A 301 3.77 -15.77 12.40
N ASN A 302 3.32 -14.60 12.84
CA ASN A 302 4.17 -13.49 13.30
C ASN A 302 4.26 -13.45 14.84
N ALA A 303 4.24 -14.63 15.48
CA ALA A 303 4.31 -14.78 16.93
C ALA A 303 5.34 -15.85 17.34
N PHE A 304 5.78 -15.79 18.60
CA PHE A 304 6.56 -16.82 19.27
C PHE A 304 5.79 -17.40 20.47
N CYS A 305 6.18 -18.60 20.89
CA CYS A 305 5.50 -19.36 21.93
C CYS A 305 6.38 -19.49 23.18
N THR A 306 5.81 -19.21 24.35
CA THR A 306 6.47 -19.33 25.66
C THR A 306 5.79 -20.44 26.46
N ASP A 307 6.55 -21.46 26.87
CA ASP A 307 6.09 -22.51 27.80
C ASP A 307 6.10 -21.99 29.26
N TYR A 308 5.03 -22.26 29.99
CA TYR A 308 4.84 -22.00 31.41
C TYR A 308 4.53 -23.31 32.16
N ALA A 309 4.63 -23.30 33.49
CA ALA A 309 4.42 -24.50 34.31
C ALA A 309 3.01 -25.14 34.20
N THR A 310 2.03 -24.43 33.65
CA THR A 310 0.64 -24.90 33.50
C THR A 310 0.16 -25.04 32.04
N GLY A 311 0.97 -24.64 31.04
CA GLY A 311 0.60 -24.59 29.62
C GLY A 311 1.48 -23.60 28.84
N PHE A 312 0.99 -23.02 27.73
CA PHE A 312 1.77 -22.10 26.89
C PHE A 312 1.03 -20.80 26.55
N CYS A 313 1.75 -19.72 26.29
CA CYS A 313 1.20 -18.47 25.72
C CYS A 313 1.90 -18.09 24.42
N CYS A 314 1.18 -17.39 23.55
CA CYS A 314 1.72 -16.78 22.33
C CYS A 314 2.05 -15.30 22.59
N HIS A 315 3.06 -14.77 21.92
CA HIS A 315 3.44 -13.34 21.97
C HIS A 315 3.84 -12.88 20.56
N CYS A 316 3.41 -11.70 20.11
CA CYS A 316 3.78 -11.19 18.79
C CYS A 316 5.29 -10.90 18.69
N GLN A 317 5.85 -11.08 17.48
CA GLN A 317 7.23 -10.73 17.16
C GLN A 317 7.40 -9.19 17.09
N PRO A 318 8.62 -8.65 17.24
CA PRO A 318 8.88 -7.22 17.07
C PRO A 318 8.40 -6.70 15.70
N GLY A 319 7.76 -5.54 15.66
CA GLY A 319 7.11 -4.97 14.47
C GLY A 319 5.66 -5.44 14.24
N PHE A 320 5.12 -6.25 15.16
CA PHE A 320 3.72 -6.69 15.18
C PHE A 320 3.11 -6.55 16.58
N TYR A 321 1.83 -6.17 16.63
CA TYR A 321 1.05 -6.05 17.86
C TYR A 321 -0.21 -6.93 17.87
N GLY A 322 -0.64 -7.32 19.07
CA GLY A 322 -1.80 -8.17 19.30
C GLY A 322 -1.62 -9.10 20.50
N ASN A 323 -2.50 -10.09 20.62
CA ASN A 323 -2.53 -11.05 21.74
C ASN A 323 -1.63 -12.29 21.51
N GLY A 324 -0.77 -12.28 20.49
CA GLY A 324 0.07 -13.42 20.08
C GLY A 324 -0.65 -14.53 19.29
N ARG A 325 -1.96 -14.69 19.45
CA ARG A 325 -2.79 -15.59 18.60
C ARG A 325 -3.16 -14.92 17.29
N GLN A 326 -3.46 -13.63 17.35
CA GLN A 326 -3.62 -12.73 16.22
C GLN A 326 -2.64 -11.56 16.39
N CYS A 327 -1.83 -11.30 15.37
CA CYS A 327 -0.81 -10.27 15.35
C CYS A 327 -0.93 -9.48 14.04
N LEU A 328 -1.01 -8.15 14.14
CA LEU A 328 -1.10 -7.23 13.00
C LEU A 328 0.18 -6.38 12.92
N PRO A 329 0.61 -5.97 11.72
CA PRO A 329 1.79 -5.11 11.55
C PRO A 329 1.63 -3.77 12.27
N ASP A 330 2.67 -3.32 12.97
CA ASP A 330 2.69 -2.02 13.65
C ASP A 330 2.57 -0.86 12.66
N GLY A 331 1.76 0.15 13.02
CA GLY A 331 1.52 1.36 12.23
C GLY A 331 0.57 1.21 11.03
N ALA A 332 0.37 0.00 10.49
CA ALA A 332 -0.40 -0.23 9.27
C ALA A 332 -1.90 0.10 9.45
N PRO A 333 -2.57 0.78 8.49
CA PRO A 333 -4.00 1.06 8.56
C PRO A 333 -4.86 -0.20 8.56
N GLN A 334 -5.86 -0.26 9.44
CA GLN A 334 -6.69 -1.45 9.62
C GLN A 334 -8.11 -1.26 9.07
N ARG A 335 -8.65 -2.31 8.46
CA ARG A 335 -10.05 -2.33 7.98
C ARG A 335 -10.88 -3.30 8.82
N VAL A 336 -12.12 -2.91 9.07
CA VAL A 336 -13.13 -3.74 9.71
C VAL A 336 -14.29 -3.93 8.75
N SER A 337 -14.77 -5.15 8.63
CA SER A 337 -16.02 -5.45 7.92
C SER A 337 -16.99 -6.15 8.87
N GLY A 338 -18.28 -5.88 8.70
CA GLY A 338 -19.29 -6.36 9.62
C GLY A 338 -20.69 -6.26 9.05
N LYS A 339 -21.62 -6.94 9.71
CA LYS A 339 -23.05 -6.85 9.41
C LYS A 339 -23.80 -6.41 10.66
N VAL A 340 -24.78 -5.51 10.48
CA VAL A 340 -25.67 -5.03 11.54
C VAL A 340 -27.05 -5.66 11.36
N SER A 341 -27.60 -6.20 12.45
CA SER A 341 -28.89 -6.88 12.45
C SER A 341 -29.71 -6.59 13.71
N GLY A 342 -31.02 -6.80 13.65
CA GLY A 342 -31.93 -6.72 14.80
C GLY A 342 -33.02 -5.66 14.65
N THR A 343 -33.76 -5.39 15.72
CA THR A 343 -35.00 -4.60 15.67
C THR A 343 -34.93 -3.40 16.61
N VAL A 344 -35.04 -2.20 16.03
CA VAL A 344 -34.96 -0.93 16.75
C VAL A 344 -36.32 -0.22 16.69
N TYR A 345 -36.80 0.23 17.84
CA TYR A 345 -38.06 0.98 17.97
C TYR A 345 -37.76 2.48 18.03
N VAL A 346 -38.18 3.21 17.00
CA VAL A 346 -38.09 4.68 16.96
C VAL A 346 -39.44 5.23 17.43
N GLY A 347 -39.51 5.67 18.69
CA GLY A 347 -40.79 5.96 19.32
C GLY A 347 -41.68 4.71 19.41
N SER A 348 -42.76 4.66 18.63
CA SER A 348 -43.66 3.50 18.52
C SER A 348 -43.47 2.67 17.24
N THR A 349 -42.60 3.08 16.32
CA THR A 349 -42.41 2.41 15.02
C THR A 349 -41.28 1.38 15.10
N PRO A 350 -41.56 0.07 14.91
CA PRO A 350 -40.51 -0.94 14.79
C PRO A 350 -39.82 -0.85 13.42
N VAL A 351 -38.49 -0.87 13.42
CA VAL A 351 -37.66 -0.90 12.22
C VAL A 351 -36.70 -2.09 12.32
N SER A 352 -36.75 -2.98 11.32
CA SER A 352 -35.86 -4.15 11.23
C SER A 352 -34.62 -3.79 10.43
N LEU A 353 -33.44 -4.10 10.98
CA LEU A 353 -32.15 -4.05 10.31
C LEU A 353 -31.81 -5.47 9.85
N ASN A 354 -31.80 -5.70 8.54
CA ASN A 354 -31.67 -7.04 7.96
C ASN A 354 -30.27 -7.24 7.35
N ASN A 355 -29.27 -7.47 8.20
CA ASN A 355 -27.90 -7.80 7.78
C ASN A 355 -27.27 -6.72 6.87
N ILE A 356 -27.48 -5.45 7.24
CA ILE A 356 -26.93 -4.28 6.55
C ILE A 356 -25.44 -4.13 6.80
N ASP A 357 -24.70 -3.55 5.87
CA ASP A 357 -23.24 -3.48 5.95
C ASP A 357 -22.72 -2.44 6.94
N LEU A 358 -21.67 -2.83 7.67
CA LEU A 358 -20.82 -1.96 8.47
C LEU A 358 -19.39 -2.12 7.99
N HIS A 359 -18.75 -1.00 7.65
CA HIS A 359 -17.33 -0.92 7.34
C HIS A 359 -16.67 0.08 8.27
N ALA A 360 -15.44 -0.20 8.71
CA ALA A 360 -14.62 0.80 9.37
C ALA A 360 -13.20 0.82 8.82
N TYR A 361 -12.58 1.99 8.87
CA TYR A 361 -11.19 2.25 8.52
C TYR A 361 -10.51 2.93 9.70
N ILE A 362 -9.35 2.42 10.10
CA ILE A 362 -8.63 2.83 11.31
C ILE A 362 -7.19 3.22 10.93
N VAL A 363 -6.79 4.40 11.41
CA VAL A 363 -5.41 4.88 11.34
C VAL A 363 -4.78 4.69 12.72
N VAL A 364 -4.00 3.62 12.86
CA VAL A 364 -3.48 3.14 14.16
C VAL A 364 -2.51 4.16 14.79
N GLY A 365 -1.65 4.78 13.99
CA GLY A 365 -0.70 5.81 14.44
C GLY A 365 -1.36 7.07 15.05
N ASP A 366 -2.61 7.35 14.69
CA ASP A 366 -3.37 8.54 15.12
C ASP A 366 -4.51 8.22 16.12
N GLY A 367 -4.80 6.95 16.38
CA GLY A 367 -5.97 6.53 17.18
C GLY A 367 -7.33 6.89 16.57
N ARG A 368 -7.40 7.10 15.24
CA ARG A 368 -8.61 7.53 14.52
C ARG A 368 -9.36 6.34 13.95
N ALA A 369 -10.67 6.26 14.22
CA ALA A 369 -11.58 5.26 13.67
C ALA A 369 -12.74 5.93 12.92
N TYR A 370 -12.90 5.59 11.65
CA TYR A 370 -13.99 6.00 10.78
C TYR A 370 -14.91 4.80 10.56
N THR A 371 -16.18 4.88 10.92
CA THR A 371 -17.18 3.81 10.75
C THR A 371 -18.32 4.30 9.87
N ALA A 372 -18.71 3.51 8.87
CA ALA A 372 -19.88 3.74 8.03
C ALA A 372 -20.82 2.53 8.11
N ILE A 373 -22.11 2.79 8.27
CA ILE A 373 -23.17 1.78 8.23
C ILE A 373 -24.09 2.15 7.07
N SER A 374 -24.22 1.25 6.10
CA SER A 374 -24.96 1.46 4.86
C SER A 374 -26.38 0.92 4.93
N GLU A 375 -27.23 1.32 3.97
CA GLU A 375 -28.62 0.87 3.82
C GLU A 375 -29.54 1.14 5.03
N VAL A 376 -29.16 2.03 5.95
CA VAL A 376 -29.93 2.30 7.18
C VAL A 376 -31.29 2.90 6.81
N PRO A 377 -32.44 2.35 7.27
CA PRO A 377 -33.75 2.94 6.98
C PRO A 377 -33.89 4.35 7.58
N GLU A 378 -34.47 5.30 6.84
CA GLU A 378 -34.50 6.72 7.24
C GLU A 378 -34.95 6.99 8.69
N PRO A 379 -36.05 6.40 9.22
CA PRO A 379 -36.51 6.71 10.58
C PRO A 379 -35.51 6.35 11.66
N VAL A 380 -34.71 5.30 11.45
CA VAL A 380 -33.71 4.81 12.41
C VAL A 380 -32.32 5.41 12.12
N GLY A 381 -32.04 5.86 10.89
CA GLY A 381 -30.82 6.57 10.52
C GLY A 381 -30.60 7.85 11.32
N TRP A 382 -31.63 8.71 11.40
CA TRP A 382 -31.59 9.90 12.25
C TRP A 382 -31.45 9.53 13.73
N ALA A 383 -32.28 8.60 14.22
CA ALA A 383 -32.35 8.22 15.63
C ALA A 383 -31.09 7.49 16.16
N LEU A 384 -30.28 6.90 15.28
CA LEU A 384 -29.02 6.25 15.64
C LEU A 384 -27.82 7.21 15.72
N MET A 385 -27.92 8.48 15.29
CA MET A 385 -26.77 9.40 15.36
C MET A 385 -26.15 9.54 16.77
N PRO A 386 -26.91 9.64 17.89
CA PRO A 386 -26.30 9.64 19.24
C PRO A 386 -25.63 8.31 19.63
N VAL A 387 -25.73 7.26 18.82
CA VAL A 387 -25.26 5.90 19.09
C VAL A 387 -23.84 5.66 18.51
N ALA A 388 -22.99 6.68 18.61
CA ALA A 388 -21.55 6.58 18.41
C ALA A 388 -20.87 5.39 19.14
N PRO A 389 -21.36 4.88 20.30
CA PRO A 389 -20.90 3.63 20.90
C PRO A 389 -20.78 2.39 19.99
N ILE A 390 -21.40 2.36 18.81
CA ILE A 390 -21.17 1.30 17.81
C ILE A 390 -19.75 1.38 17.23
N GLY A 391 -19.29 2.58 16.85
CA GLY A 391 -17.97 2.81 16.26
C GLY A 391 -16.85 2.97 17.30
N GLU A 392 -17.18 3.42 18.51
CA GLU A 392 -16.22 3.59 19.62
C GLU A 392 -15.53 2.28 20.05
N LEU A 393 -16.14 1.12 19.79
CA LEU A 393 -15.46 -0.17 19.98
C LEU A 393 -14.13 -0.21 19.21
N PHE A 394 -14.13 0.23 17.95
CA PHE A 394 -12.92 0.26 17.12
C PHE A 394 -11.94 1.32 17.60
N GLY A 395 -12.46 2.45 18.09
CA GLY A 395 -11.66 3.48 18.76
C GLY A 395 -10.96 3.00 20.04
N TRP A 396 -11.58 2.11 20.81
CA TRP A 396 -10.97 1.49 21.99
C TRP A 396 -9.98 0.36 21.65
N LEU A 397 -10.30 -0.46 20.63
CA LEU A 397 -9.40 -1.52 20.15
C LEU A 397 -8.07 -0.97 19.65
N PHE A 398 -8.10 0.16 18.95
CA PHE A 398 -6.96 0.77 18.28
C PHE A 398 -6.70 2.21 18.74
N ALA A 399 -6.91 2.48 20.04
CA ALA A 399 -6.60 3.76 20.65
C ALA A 399 -5.08 4.02 20.60
N LEU A 400 -4.68 5.29 20.44
CA LEU A 400 -3.28 5.68 20.54
C LEU A 400 -2.78 5.44 21.98
N GLU A 401 -1.76 4.59 22.12
CA GLU A 401 -1.21 4.17 23.41
C GLU A 401 -0.25 5.22 23.98
N LEU A 402 -0.56 5.73 25.18
CA LEU A 402 0.33 6.60 25.95
C LEU A 402 1.16 5.77 26.95
N GLN A 403 2.21 6.36 27.54
CA GLN A 403 3.15 5.63 28.42
C GLN A 403 2.45 4.76 29.48
N ASN A 404 2.87 3.49 29.56
CA ASN A 404 2.32 2.46 30.45
C ASN A 404 0.80 2.20 30.27
N SER A 405 0.32 2.19 29.03
CA SER A 405 -1.03 1.75 28.67
C SER A 405 -1.01 0.80 27.47
N GLN A 406 -2.11 0.08 27.23
CA GLN A 406 -2.28 -0.83 26.10
C GLN A 406 -3.68 -0.64 25.51
N ALA A 407 -3.80 -0.66 24.19
CA ALA A 407 -5.07 -0.59 23.47
C ALA A 407 -5.80 -1.94 23.49
N GLY A 408 -7.12 -1.93 23.27
CA GLY A 408 -7.95 -3.12 23.41
C GLY A 408 -7.49 -4.30 22.55
N PHE A 409 -6.95 -4.06 21.35
CA PHE A 409 -6.52 -5.14 20.44
C PHE A 409 -5.31 -5.93 20.96
N LYS A 410 -4.39 -5.34 21.73
CA LYS A 410 -3.28 -6.09 22.36
C LYS A 410 -3.79 -7.10 23.40
N LEU A 411 -4.92 -6.78 24.05
CA LEU A 411 -5.55 -7.62 25.07
C LEU A 411 -6.48 -8.66 24.45
N THR A 412 -7.34 -8.26 23.51
CA THR A 412 -8.39 -9.13 22.94
C THR A 412 -7.93 -9.92 21.72
N GLY A 413 -6.99 -9.38 20.94
CA GLY A 413 -6.84 -9.72 19.53
C GLY A 413 -8.16 -9.58 18.78
N ALA A 414 -8.39 -10.45 17.79
CA ALA A 414 -9.59 -10.44 16.96
C ALA A 414 -10.73 -11.33 17.50
N GLU A 415 -10.63 -11.86 18.73
CA GLU A 415 -11.63 -12.75 19.35
C GLU A 415 -12.18 -12.14 20.65
N PHE A 416 -13.35 -11.48 20.56
CA PHE A 416 -14.04 -10.94 21.72
C PHE A 416 -15.55 -10.84 21.51
N SER A 417 -16.28 -10.65 22.60
CA SER A 417 -17.70 -10.29 22.62
C SER A 417 -17.91 -9.08 23.52
N ARG A 418 -18.52 -8.02 22.97
CA ARG A 418 -18.94 -6.82 23.68
C ARG A 418 -20.46 -6.83 23.82
N HIS A 419 -20.94 -6.60 25.04
CA HIS A 419 -22.33 -6.27 25.34
C HIS A 419 -22.38 -4.87 25.94
N ALA A 420 -23.07 -3.97 25.26
CA ALA A 420 -23.32 -2.61 25.70
C ALA A 420 -24.82 -2.33 25.84
N GLU A 421 -25.20 -1.60 26.89
CA GLU A 421 -26.54 -1.09 27.15
C GLU A 421 -26.48 0.45 27.17
N VAL A 422 -27.30 1.09 26.34
CA VAL A 422 -27.46 2.55 26.26
C VAL A 422 -28.84 2.93 26.79
N VAL A 423 -28.90 3.83 27.75
CA VAL A 423 -30.13 4.34 28.37
C VAL A 423 -30.24 5.84 28.14
N PHE A 424 -31.26 6.29 27.39
CA PHE A 424 -31.44 7.70 27.03
C PHE A 424 -32.26 8.47 28.07
N TYR A 425 -31.90 9.71 28.33
CA TYR A 425 -32.61 10.61 29.24
C TYR A 425 -33.11 11.87 28.50
N PRO A 426 -34.32 12.37 28.84
CA PRO A 426 -35.21 11.95 29.94
C PRO A 426 -36.14 10.77 29.61
N GLY A 427 -36.16 10.27 28.36
CA GLY A 427 -37.19 9.33 27.89
C GLY A 427 -37.07 7.88 28.37
N ASN A 428 -35.99 7.50 29.05
CA ASN A 428 -35.69 6.14 29.55
C ASN A 428 -35.76 5.03 28.48
N GLN A 429 -35.59 5.37 27.19
CA GLN A 429 -35.43 4.37 26.13
C GLN A 429 -34.15 3.56 26.36
N ARG A 430 -34.16 2.29 25.96
CA ARG A 430 -33.03 1.36 26.19
C ARG A 430 -32.66 0.64 24.91
N LEU A 431 -31.39 0.71 24.54
CA LEU A 431 -30.81 0.05 23.39
C LEU A 431 -29.71 -0.91 23.85
N SER A 432 -29.83 -2.19 23.51
CA SER A 432 -28.78 -3.20 23.66
C SER A 432 -28.02 -3.35 22.35
N ILE A 433 -26.69 -3.34 22.45
CA ILE A 433 -25.75 -3.51 21.34
C ILE A 433 -24.85 -4.69 21.71
N ILE A 434 -24.83 -5.72 20.88
CA ILE A 434 -23.97 -6.89 21.02
C ILE A 434 -23.04 -6.91 19.79
N GLN A 435 -21.74 -6.91 20.02
CA GLN A 435 -20.72 -6.96 18.96
C GLN A 435 -19.81 -8.16 19.21
N THR A 436 -19.68 -9.04 18.23
CA THR A 436 -18.90 -10.27 18.36
C THR A 436 -17.90 -10.37 17.21
N ALA A 437 -16.62 -10.45 17.56
CA ALA A 437 -15.52 -10.69 16.64
C ALA A 437 -15.12 -12.18 16.68
N ARG A 438 -14.77 -12.76 15.53
CA ARG A 438 -14.51 -14.20 15.37
C ARG A 438 -13.17 -14.49 14.67
N GLY A 439 -12.19 -13.61 14.85
CA GLY A 439 -10.91 -13.66 14.16
C GLY A 439 -10.80 -12.63 13.04
N LEU A 440 -9.67 -12.69 12.34
CA LEU A 440 -9.41 -11.97 11.11
C LEU A 440 -9.93 -12.82 9.92
N ASP A 441 -10.30 -12.16 8.82
CA ASP A 441 -10.60 -12.86 7.56
C ASP A 441 -9.32 -13.21 6.78
N ASP A 442 -9.48 -13.86 5.62
CA ASP A 442 -8.39 -14.25 4.71
C ASP A 442 -7.59 -13.04 4.13
N HIS A 443 -7.96 -11.81 4.49
CA HIS A 443 -7.32 -10.56 4.11
C HIS A 443 -6.76 -9.78 5.32
N ASN A 444 -6.65 -10.43 6.49
CA ASN A 444 -6.28 -9.82 7.77
C ASN A 444 -7.23 -8.70 8.25
N HIS A 445 -8.43 -8.56 7.68
CA HIS A 445 -9.41 -7.59 8.16
C HIS A 445 -10.15 -8.14 9.40
N LEU A 446 -10.44 -7.26 10.36
CA LEU A 446 -11.23 -7.63 11.52
C LEU A 446 -12.70 -7.81 11.13
N THR A 447 -13.29 -8.96 11.46
CA THR A 447 -14.72 -9.21 11.20
C THR A 447 -15.56 -9.07 12.46
N VAL A 448 -16.55 -8.17 12.46
CA VAL A 448 -17.39 -7.91 13.65
C VAL A 448 -18.89 -7.94 13.29
N GLY A 449 -19.57 -8.98 13.75
CA GLY A 449 -21.03 -9.06 13.70
C GLY A 449 -21.65 -8.18 14.78
N THR A 450 -22.59 -7.30 14.40
CA THR A 450 -23.29 -6.38 15.30
C THR A 450 -24.78 -6.71 15.36
N VAL A 451 -25.33 -6.84 16.55
CA VAL A 451 -26.76 -7.03 16.81
C VAL A 451 -27.25 -5.86 17.67
N ILE A 452 -28.28 -5.16 17.22
CA ILE A 452 -28.87 -4.01 17.91
C ILE A 452 -30.35 -4.30 18.18
N SER A 453 -30.78 -4.14 19.43
CA SER A 453 -32.19 -4.33 19.80
C SER A 453 -32.63 -3.40 20.92
N GLY A 454 -33.84 -2.87 20.82
CA GLY A 454 -34.41 -1.97 21.84
C GLY A 454 -35.01 -0.69 21.26
N SER A 455 -35.18 0.33 22.09
CA SER A 455 -35.78 1.61 21.72
C SER A 455 -34.78 2.77 21.73
N VAL A 456 -35.02 3.74 20.85
CA VAL A 456 -34.26 4.99 20.71
C VAL A 456 -35.19 6.20 20.70
N PRO A 457 -34.73 7.39 21.12
CA PRO A 457 -35.50 8.63 20.97
C PRO A 457 -35.74 8.93 19.48
N PHE A 458 -36.89 9.53 19.17
CA PHE A 458 -37.16 10.07 17.84
C PHE A 458 -36.36 11.36 17.62
N LEU A 459 -35.64 11.45 16.50
CA LEU A 459 -34.99 12.67 16.03
C LEU A 459 -35.64 13.08 14.69
N PRO A 460 -35.98 14.37 14.50
CA PRO A 460 -36.65 14.81 13.28
C PRO A 460 -35.68 14.79 12.07
N PRO A 461 -36.19 14.57 10.85
CA PRO A 461 -35.35 14.63 9.65
C PRO A 461 -34.66 15.99 9.50
N GLY A 462 -33.37 15.97 9.14
CA GLY A 462 -32.55 17.17 9.04
C GLY A 462 -31.98 17.70 10.36
N ALA A 463 -32.17 16.99 11.47
CA ALA A 463 -31.47 17.28 12.72
C ALA A 463 -29.97 17.01 12.59
N GLU A 464 -29.14 17.83 13.25
CA GLU A 464 -27.70 17.64 13.38
C GLU A 464 -27.38 17.28 14.84
N VAL A 465 -26.42 16.38 15.06
CA VAL A 465 -26.03 15.91 16.41
C VAL A 465 -24.57 16.20 16.65
N THR A 466 -24.28 16.89 17.75
CA THR A 466 -22.93 17.23 18.20
C THR A 466 -22.63 16.62 19.56
N MET A 467 -21.38 16.20 19.77
CA MET A 467 -20.89 15.61 21.01
C MET A 467 -19.56 16.27 21.39
N GLU A 468 -19.49 16.79 22.61
CA GLU A 468 -18.26 17.40 23.15
C GLU A 468 -17.22 16.33 23.54
N PRO A 469 -15.91 16.68 23.59
CA PRO A 469 -14.86 15.75 24.01
C PRO A 469 -15.09 15.21 25.43
N PHE A 470 -14.92 13.91 25.63
CA PHE A 470 -15.18 13.27 26.93
C PHE A 470 -14.14 12.21 27.29
N LYS A 471 -14.13 11.85 28.58
CA LYS A 471 -13.24 10.85 29.18
C LYS A 471 -14.06 9.67 29.68
N GLU A 472 -13.59 8.47 29.40
CA GLU A 472 -14.20 7.23 29.89
C GLU A 472 -13.14 6.34 30.57
N THR A 473 -13.54 5.59 31.59
CA THR A 473 -12.63 4.83 32.44
C THR A 473 -12.96 3.34 32.37
N TYR A 474 -12.00 2.56 31.87
CA TYR A 474 -12.12 1.11 31.72
C TYR A 474 -11.44 0.40 32.90
N GLN A 475 -12.17 -0.51 33.54
CA GLN A 475 -11.68 -1.41 34.58
C GLN A 475 -11.39 -2.78 33.95
N TYR A 476 -10.13 -3.20 34.03
CA TYR A 476 -9.67 -4.46 33.47
C TYR A 476 -9.59 -5.54 34.55
N TYR A 477 -10.27 -6.65 34.28
CA TYR A 477 -10.22 -7.89 35.02
C TYR A 477 -9.72 -9.00 34.08
N PRO A 478 -9.19 -10.13 34.59
CA PRO A 478 -8.77 -11.23 33.73
C PRO A 478 -9.91 -11.66 32.77
N SER A 479 -9.62 -11.66 31.47
CA SER A 479 -10.59 -11.96 30.39
C SER A 479 -11.81 -11.01 30.26
N VAL A 480 -11.89 -9.90 31.00
CA VAL A 480 -13.07 -9.01 31.04
C VAL A 480 -12.70 -7.55 31.25
N ALA A 481 -13.05 -6.66 30.31
CA ALA A 481 -12.98 -5.21 30.47
C ALA A 481 -14.38 -4.61 30.63
N THR A 482 -14.56 -3.72 31.62
CA THR A 482 -15.87 -3.07 31.88
C THR A 482 -15.75 -1.56 31.95
N SER A 483 -16.78 -0.85 31.50
CA SER A 483 -16.91 0.60 31.66
C SER A 483 -18.35 1.02 31.90
N THR A 484 -18.54 2.17 32.54
CA THR A 484 -19.82 2.85 32.68
C THR A 484 -19.58 4.36 32.62
N SER A 485 -20.25 5.04 31.68
CA SER A 485 -20.14 6.48 31.45
C SER A 485 -21.53 7.11 31.28
N ILE A 486 -21.64 8.40 31.62
CA ILE A 486 -22.79 9.24 31.31
C ILE A 486 -22.28 10.33 30.36
N ARG A 487 -23.02 10.58 29.28
CA ARG A 487 -22.57 11.44 28.19
C ARG A 487 -23.69 12.38 27.75
N GLU A 488 -23.29 13.57 27.33
CA GLU A 488 -24.19 14.60 26.84
C GLU A 488 -24.03 14.75 25.32
N TYR A 489 -25.12 15.05 24.63
CA TYR A 489 -25.14 15.32 23.19
C TYR A 489 -26.17 16.40 22.91
N SER A 490 -25.88 17.29 21.97
CA SER A 490 -26.79 18.35 21.56
C SER A 490 -27.38 18.04 20.19
N VAL A 491 -28.68 18.26 20.07
CA VAL A 491 -29.45 18.09 18.83
C VAL A 491 -29.83 19.48 18.34
N VAL A 492 -29.33 19.85 17.16
CA VAL A 492 -29.66 21.10 16.49
C VAL A 492 -30.76 20.84 15.47
N THR A 493 -31.86 21.61 15.56
CA THR A 493 -32.99 21.56 14.63
C THR A 493 -33.33 22.95 14.12
N ALA A 494 -33.81 23.05 12.87
CA ALA A 494 -34.21 24.32 12.27
C ALA A 494 -35.34 25.03 13.06
N ASP A 495 -36.21 24.24 13.70
CA ASP A 495 -37.44 24.73 14.33
C ASP A 495 -37.26 25.19 15.78
N ARG A 496 -36.28 24.62 16.51
CA ARG A 496 -36.11 24.79 17.97
C ARG A 496 -34.71 25.21 18.41
N GLY A 497 -33.75 25.26 17.50
CA GLY A 497 -32.34 25.51 17.84
C GLY A 497 -31.67 24.28 18.44
N SER A 498 -30.75 24.49 19.38
CA SER A 498 -29.94 23.44 20.01
C SER A 498 -30.52 23.00 21.35
N GLU A 499 -31.02 21.77 21.44
CA GLU A 499 -31.49 21.12 22.67
C GLU A 499 -30.46 20.08 23.14
N SER A 500 -30.13 20.04 24.45
CA SER A 500 -29.14 19.10 24.99
C SER A 500 -29.80 17.93 25.73
N PHE A 501 -29.31 16.72 25.45
CA PHE A 501 -29.80 15.45 25.97
C PHE A 501 -28.62 14.65 26.54
N SER A 502 -28.92 13.55 27.24
CA SER A 502 -27.88 12.65 27.76
C SER A 502 -28.24 11.18 27.63
N PHE A 503 -27.22 10.33 27.65
CA PHE A 503 -27.39 8.89 27.80
C PHE A 503 -26.36 8.30 28.76
N GLN A 504 -26.75 7.21 29.43
CA GLN A 504 -25.83 6.35 30.17
C GLN A 504 -25.43 5.17 29.28
N LEU A 505 -24.12 4.97 29.10
CA LEU A 505 -23.54 3.77 28.50
C LEU A 505 -23.02 2.87 29.61
N LYS A 506 -23.39 1.58 29.58
CA LYS A 506 -22.77 0.52 30.37
C LYS A 506 -22.28 -0.56 29.41
N GLN A 507 -21.00 -0.91 29.48
CA GLN A 507 -20.41 -1.87 28.56
C GLN A 507 -19.51 -2.90 29.26
N ASN A 508 -19.56 -4.13 28.74
CA ASN A 508 -18.79 -5.28 29.18
C ASN A 508 -18.20 -5.98 27.96
N ILE A 509 -16.88 -6.16 27.93
CA ILE A 509 -16.12 -6.76 26.82
C ILE A 509 -15.42 -8.00 27.38
N THR A 510 -15.83 -9.17 26.92
CA THR A 510 -15.26 -10.47 27.30
C THR A 510 -14.37 -11.01 26.18
N TYR A 511 -13.16 -11.45 26.54
CA TYR A 511 -12.14 -11.94 25.61
C TYR A 511 -11.40 -13.14 26.22
N ARG A 512 -10.49 -13.76 25.46
CA ARG A 512 -9.74 -14.94 25.92
C ARG A 512 -8.29 -14.57 26.25
N ASP A 513 -8.02 -14.39 27.53
CA ASP A 513 -6.67 -14.18 28.06
C ASP A 513 -5.87 -15.51 28.15
N CYS A 514 -4.54 -15.44 28.29
CA CYS A 514 -3.71 -16.62 28.50
C CYS A 514 -3.66 -17.04 29.98
N PRO A 515 -4.26 -18.18 30.37
CA PRO A 515 -4.40 -18.57 31.79
C PRO A 515 -3.09 -19.07 32.42
N HIS A 516 -1.97 -19.03 31.69
CA HIS A 516 -0.67 -19.54 32.11
C HIS A 516 0.31 -18.43 32.49
N ASN A 517 0.05 -17.19 32.08
CA ASN A 517 0.84 -16.03 32.46
C ASN A 517 0.50 -15.62 33.92
N ASN A 518 1.47 -15.78 34.83
CA ASN A 518 1.27 -15.60 36.28
C ASN A 518 1.26 -14.11 36.73
N GLN A 519 0.70 -13.20 35.93
CA GLN A 519 0.43 -11.82 36.35
C GLN A 519 -0.81 -11.76 37.25
N ALA A 520 -0.62 -12.14 38.52
CA ALA A 520 -1.69 -12.19 39.50
C ALA A 520 -2.12 -10.81 40.01
N ALA A 521 -3.25 -10.34 39.49
CA ALA A 521 -4.31 -9.67 40.26
C ALA A 521 -4.01 -8.30 40.92
N THR A 522 -3.73 -7.28 40.11
CA THR A 522 -4.25 -5.92 40.36
C THR A 522 -5.12 -5.50 39.19
N PRO A 523 -6.40 -5.12 39.38
CA PRO A 523 -7.23 -4.63 38.28
C PRO A 523 -6.67 -3.29 37.77
N GLU A 524 -6.12 -3.30 36.56
CA GLU A 524 -5.64 -2.07 35.94
C GLU A 524 -6.84 -1.19 35.56
N THR A 525 -6.65 0.12 35.71
CA THR A 525 -7.67 1.11 35.39
C THR A 525 -7.07 2.12 34.42
N LEU A 526 -7.53 2.10 33.17
CA LEU A 526 -7.08 3.01 32.13
C LEU A 526 -8.21 3.99 31.77
N GLN A 527 -7.82 5.23 31.49
CA GLN A 527 -8.69 6.27 30.98
C GLN A 527 -8.47 6.39 29.47
N ILE A 528 -9.56 6.32 28.71
CA ILE A 528 -9.60 6.71 27.30
C ILE A 528 -10.14 8.14 27.20
N LEU A 529 -9.53 8.94 26.35
CA LEU A 529 -9.94 10.29 25.99
C LEU A 529 -10.45 10.27 24.54
N MET A 530 -11.72 10.61 24.34
CA MET A 530 -12.30 10.88 23.04
C MET A 530 -12.15 12.37 22.74
N GLU A 531 -11.19 12.73 21.90
CA GLU A 531 -10.87 14.15 21.61
C GLU A 531 -11.81 14.78 20.59
N ARG A 532 -12.32 13.99 19.65
CA ARG A 532 -13.24 14.43 18.59
C ARG A 532 -14.22 13.31 18.27
N VAL A 533 -15.51 13.64 18.18
CA VAL A 533 -16.59 12.74 17.78
C VAL A 533 -17.43 13.47 16.73
N PHE A 534 -17.35 13.04 15.48
CA PHE A 534 -18.21 13.51 14.40
C PHE A 534 -19.25 12.44 14.05
N VAL A 535 -20.49 12.87 13.85
CA VAL A 535 -21.58 12.01 13.41
C VAL A 535 -22.35 12.68 12.29
N MET A 536 -22.76 11.90 11.29
CA MET A 536 -23.71 12.35 10.28
C MET A 536 -24.51 11.18 9.70
N PHE A 537 -25.81 11.39 9.51
CA PHE A 537 -26.64 10.55 8.66
C PHE A 537 -26.87 11.26 7.31
N VAL A 538 -26.57 10.58 6.20
CA VAL A 538 -26.86 11.04 4.84
C VAL A 538 -28.08 10.30 4.35
N LYS A 539 -29.20 11.02 4.20
CA LYS A 539 -30.50 10.43 3.85
C LYS A 539 -30.48 9.83 2.44
N GLU A 540 -29.83 10.51 1.52
CA GLU A 540 -29.77 10.20 0.09
C GLU A 540 -29.02 8.89 -0.15
N GLU A 541 -27.90 8.70 0.54
CA GLU A 541 -27.10 7.46 0.51
C GLU A 541 -27.65 6.38 1.46
N ARG A 542 -28.50 6.76 2.43
CA ARG A 542 -28.90 5.95 3.59
C ARG A 542 -27.69 5.44 4.41
N ILE A 543 -26.64 6.26 4.50
CA ILE A 543 -25.40 5.93 5.22
C ILE A 543 -25.32 6.73 6.52
N LEU A 544 -25.05 6.04 7.62
CA LEU A 544 -24.72 6.62 8.92
C LEU A 544 -23.21 6.54 9.15
N ARG A 545 -22.56 7.67 9.43
CA ARG A 545 -21.10 7.80 9.57
C ARG A 545 -20.73 8.28 10.97
N TYR A 546 -19.72 7.63 11.57
CA TYR A 546 -19.05 8.05 12.80
C TYR A 546 -17.57 8.24 12.53
N ALA A 547 -16.95 9.30 13.05
CA ALA A 547 -15.50 9.48 13.03
C ALA A 547 -15.00 9.93 14.41
N ILE A 548 -14.12 9.15 15.02
CA ILE A 548 -13.75 9.27 16.43
C ILE A 548 -12.23 9.23 16.58
N THR A 549 -11.64 10.12 17.38
CA THR A 549 -10.20 10.12 17.73
C THR A 549 -9.99 9.75 19.20
N ASN A 550 -9.14 8.78 19.49
CA ASN A 550 -9.06 8.10 20.78
C ASN A 550 -7.62 7.94 21.27
N LYS A 551 -7.36 8.31 22.53
CA LYS A 551 -6.06 8.14 23.21
C LYS A 551 -6.27 7.42 24.54
N ILE A 552 -5.45 6.43 24.87
CA ILE A 552 -5.55 5.66 26.13
C ILE A 552 -4.36 5.93 27.06
N SER A 553 -4.61 6.01 28.37
CA SER A 553 -3.61 6.38 29.39
C SER A 553 -3.94 5.84 30.79
N PRO A 554 -2.97 5.77 31.72
CA PRO A 554 -3.24 5.56 33.14
C PRO A 554 -3.98 6.75 33.78
N VAL A 555 -4.80 6.51 34.79
CA VAL A 555 -5.50 7.58 35.54
C VAL A 555 -4.51 8.40 36.40
N ARG A 556 -4.03 9.54 35.87
CA ARG A 556 -3.18 10.50 36.61
C ARG A 556 -3.96 11.68 37.21
N ALA A 557 -3.40 12.25 38.28
CA ALA A 557 -3.89 13.46 38.95
C ALA A 557 -3.62 14.74 38.11
N PRO A 558 -4.40 15.82 38.28
CA PRO A 558 -4.31 17.00 37.41
C PRO A 558 -3.04 17.82 37.69
N GLY A 559 -2.13 17.82 36.72
CA GLY A 559 -1.02 18.78 36.58
C GLY A 559 -0.94 19.32 35.15
N PRO A 560 -0.28 20.47 34.92
CA PRO A 560 -0.06 20.99 33.57
C PRO A 560 1.16 20.28 32.94
N GLU A 561 0.94 19.40 31.96
CA GLU A 561 2.00 18.74 31.20
C GLU A 561 2.19 19.39 29.81
N LEU A 562 3.44 19.59 29.40
CA LEU A 562 3.77 19.70 27.98
C LEU A 562 3.67 18.29 27.37
N HIS A 563 2.67 18.07 26.52
CA HIS A 563 2.55 16.80 25.81
C HIS A 563 3.49 16.76 24.60
N ASN A 564 4.24 15.66 24.47
CA ASN A 564 5.05 15.35 23.30
C ASN A 564 4.18 15.37 22.01
N PRO A 565 4.69 15.85 20.85
CA PRO A 565 3.90 15.96 19.62
C PRO A 565 3.19 14.69 19.17
N CYS A 566 3.79 13.48 19.35
CA CYS A 566 3.11 12.21 19.09
C CYS A 566 1.83 12.06 19.91
N TYR A 567 1.91 12.37 21.21
CA TYR A 567 0.77 12.27 22.14
C TYR A 567 -0.24 13.40 21.94
N ALA A 568 0.19 14.55 21.45
CA ALA A 568 -0.69 15.67 21.10
C ALA A 568 -1.41 15.47 19.75
N GLY A 569 -0.90 14.62 18.85
CA GLY A 569 -1.38 14.55 17.46
C GLY A 569 -0.99 15.80 16.64
N THR A 570 0.17 16.39 16.97
CA THR A 570 0.72 17.61 16.33
C THR A 570 2.08 17.35 15.68
N HIS A 571 2.38 16.07 15.42
CA HIS A 571 3.52 15.61 14.62
C HIS A 571 3.23 15.73 13.11
N ASP A 572 4.27 15.61 12.32
CA ASP A 572 4.26 15.73 10.85
C ASP A 572 4.57 14.40 10.12
N CYS A 573 4.61 13.27 10.84
CA CYS A 573 4.77 11.92 10.27
C CYS A 573 3.70 11.59 9.21
N ASP A 574 4.03 10.68 8.29
CA ASP A 574 3.07 10.12 7.33
C ASP A 574 1.92 9.39 8.04
N THR A 575 0.73 9.36 7.43
CA THR A 575 -0.41 8.55 7.89
C THR A 575 -0.16 7.03 7.90
N THR A 576 0.84 6.58 7.15
CA THR A 576 1.35 5.20 7.10
C THR A 576 2.69 5.06 7.85
N ALA A 577 3.01 6.02 8.72
CA ALA A 577 4.15 5.97 9.64
C ALA A 577 3.69 5.92 11.11
N GLN A 578 4.52 5.29 11.94
CA GLN A 578 4.41 5.32 13.38
C GLN A 578 5.20 6.50 13.96
N CYS A 579 4.54 7.33 14.77
CA CYS A 579 5.19 8.38 15.55
C CYS A 579 5.79 7.76 16.83
N ILE A 580 7.11 7.75 16.93
CA ILE A 580 7.87 7.23 18.08
C ILE A 580 8.29 8.41 18.97
N PRO A 581 7.75 8.53 20.19
CA PRO A 581 8.10 9.61 21.11
C PRO A 581 9.48 9.37 21.73
N LEU A 582 10.33 10.39 21.70
CA LEU A 582 11.64 10.44 22.37
C LEU A 582 11.53 11.28 23.66
N GLU A 583 12.65 11.56 24.32
CA GLU A 583 12.67 12.40 25.53
C GLU A 583 12.15 13.84 25.25
N ASP A 584 11.48 14.43 26.24
CA ASP A 584 10.81 15.73 26.19
C ASP A 584 9.81 15.88 25.01
N LEU A 585 10.06 16.83 24.10
CA LEU A 585 9.22 17.16 22.94
C LEU A 585 9.73 16.52 21.63
N ALA A 586 10.82 15.77 21.67
CA ALA A 586 11.39 15.14 20.49
C ALA A 586 10.58 13.91 20.07
N PHE A 587 10.49 13.66 18.77
CA PHE A 587 9.88 12.45 18.22
C PHE A 587 10.59 12.05 16.93
N GLN A 588 10.44 10.79 16.55
CA GLN A 588 10.92 10.23 15.30
C GLN A 588 9.74 9.58 14.57
N CYS A 589 9.67 9.78 13.27
CA CYS A 589 8.72 9.06 12.42
C CYS A 589 9.41 7.84 11.81
N GLN A 590 8.74 6.70 11.80
CA GLN A 590 9.22 5.46 11.18
C GLN A 590 8.09 4.88 10.33
N CYS A 591 8.35 4.51 9.07
CA CYS A 591 7.31 3.88 8.24
C CYS A 591 6.77 2.60 8.88
N ALA A 592 5.46 2.37 8.73
CA ALA A 592 4.81 1.16 9.19
C ALA A 592 5.38 -0.09 8.48
N THR A 593 5.27 -1.25 9.12
CA THR A 593 5.67 -2.52 8.51
C THR A 593 4.90 -2.72 7.20
N GLY A 594 5.62 -3.01 6.10
CA GLY A 594 5.07 -3.07 4.73
C GLY A 594 5.23 -1.77 3.93
N TYR A 595 5.79 -0.70 4.52
CA TYR A 595 6.06 0.58 3.86
C TYR A 595 7.53 0.98 4.00
N THR A 596 8.08 1.64 2.97
CA THR A 596 9.47 2.13 2.92
C THR A 596 9.50 3.65 2.74
N GLY A 597 10.49 4.33 3.32
CA GLY A 597 10.62 5.79 3.22
C GLY A 597 11.28 6.46 4.41
N ASP A 598 11.13 7.79 4.52
CA ASP A 598 11.77 8.62 5.55
C ASP A 598 10.93 8.79 6.83
N GLY A 599 9.79 8.09 6.95
CA GLY A 599 8.82 8.23 8.05
C GLY A 599 7.89 9.44 7.91
N HIS A 600 8.25 10.42 7.09
CA HIS A 600 7.43 11.58 6.72
C HIS A 600 6.76 11.41 5.36
N ASN A 601 7.30 10.53 4.52
CA ASN A 601 6.73 10.05 3.26
C ASN A 601 6.99 8.55 3.22
N CYS A 602 5.94 7.74 3.24
CA CYS A 602 6.03 6.29 3.26
C CYS A 602 5.30 5.70 2.05
N TYR A 603 6.03 4.89 1.29
CA TYR A 603 5.57 4.25 0.07
C TYR A 603 5.26 2.79 0.34
N ASP A 604 4.20 2.28 -0.27
CA ASP A 604 3.87 0.86 -0.29
C ASP A 604 5.05 0.06 -0.87
N ILE A 605 5.50 -0.98 -0.16
CA ILE A 605 6.49 -1.92 -0.70
C ILE A 605 5.71 -2.93 -1.53
N ASP A 606 5.81 -2.86 -2.86
CA ASP A 606 5.16 -3.83 -3.73
C ASP A 606 5.93 -5.16 -3.68
N GLU A 607 5.61 -6.00 -2.69
CA GLU A 607 6.38 -7.23 -2.46
C GLU A 607 6.22 -8.21 -3.64
N CYS A 608 5.18 -8.07 -4.44
CA CYS A 608 4.99 -8.87 -5.66
C CYS A 608 5.90 -8.43 -6.81
N ALA A 609 6.17 -7.12 -6.94
CA ALA A 609 7.11 -6.57 -7.92
C ALA A 609 8.58 -6.68 -7.47
N GLU A 610 8.84 -6.57 -6.16
CA GLU A 610 10.16 -6.71 -5.56
C GLU A 610 10.55 -8.17 -5.24
N GLY A 611 9.65 -9.13 -5.46
CA GLY A 611 9.91 -10.57 -5.27
C GLY A 611 9.91 -11.05 -3.80
N LEU A 612 9.63 -10.15 -2.86
CA LEU A 612 9.50 -10.44 -1.43
C LEU A 612 8.20 -11.21 -1.10
N GLY A 613 7.21 -11.16 -2.00
CA GLY A 613 5.88 -11.76 -1.87
C GLY A 613 5.91 -13.27 -2.09
N THR A 614 6.14 -14.04 -1.03
CA THR A 614 6.40 -15.49 -1.14
C THR A 614 5.11 -16.29 -1.34
N CYS A 615 4.73 -16.47 -2.60
CA CYS A 615 3.54 -17.21 -3.01
C CYS A 615 3.88 -18.62 -3.55
N GLY A 616 3.10 -19.64 -3.16
CA GLY A 616 3.37 -21.04 -3.52
C GLY A 616 3.08 -21.36 -4.99
N ASP A 617 3.56 -22.53 -5.45
CA ASP A 617 3.39 -22.98 -6.84
C ASP A 617 1.92 -22.90 -7.31
N ASN A 618 1.73 -22.48 -8.56
CA ASN A 618 0.43 -22.26 -9.21
C ASN A 618 -0.44 -21.16 -8.56
N SER A 619 0.20 -20.18 -7.92
CA SER A 619 -0.46 -18.96 -7.46
C SER A 619 0.13 -17.70 -8.09
N GLU A 620 -0.64 -16.61 -8.03
CA GLU A 620 -0.35 -15.29 -8.56
C GLU A 620 -0.28 -14.31 -7.36
N CYS A 621 0.83 -13.60 -7.20
CA CYS A 621 0.99 -12.60 -6.16
C CYS A 621 0.20 -11.34 -6.52
N VAL A 622 -0.58 -10.82 -5.58
CA VAL A 622 -1.35 -9.58 -5.71
C VAL A 622 -0.97 -8.64 -4.58
N ASN A 623 -0.33 -7.52 -4.92
CA ASN A 623 0.06 -6.50 -3.97
C ASN A 623 -1.17 -5.80 -3.36
N LEU A 624 -1.10 -5.43 -2.07
CA LEU A 624 -2.06 -4.57 -1.38
C LEU A 624 -1.28 -3.56 -0.51
N PRO A 625 -1.83 -2.36 -0.26
CA PRO A 625 -1.14 -1.35 0.54
C PRO A 625 -0.70 -1.83 1.94
N GLY A 626 0.59 -2.08 2.10
CA GLY A 626 1.28 -2.54 3.30
C GLY A 626 1.37 -4.06 3.48
N SER A 627 0.97 -4.87 2.49
CA SER A 627 1.04 -6.33 2.52
C SER A 627 0.59 -6.98 1.19
N HIS A 628 1.35 -7.93 0.67
CA HIS A 628 0.91 -8.81 -0.41
C HIS A 628 -0.08 -9.92 0.02
N ARG A 629 -0.73 -10.54 -0.97
CA ARG A 629 -1.43 -11.84 -0.84
C ARG A 629 -1.25 -12.71 -2.08
N CYS A 630 -1.57 -13.99 -1.98
CA CYS A 630 -1.48 -14.96 -3.09
C CYS A 630 -2.87 -15.37 -3.61
N HIS A 631 -3.00 -15.65 -4.90
CA HIS A 631 -4.23 -16.08 -5.56
C HIS A 631 -4.00 -17.34 -6.41
N CYS A 632 -4.66 -18.47 -6.12
CA CYS A 632 -4.49 -19.67 -6.95
C CYS A 632 -4.97 -19.45 -8.39
N GLN A 633 -4.17 -19.90 -9.35
CA GLN A 633 -4.50 -19.85 -10.78
C GLN A 633 -5.68 -20.79 -11.10
N ARG A 634 -6.41 -20.54 -12.20
CA ARG A 634 -7.58 -21.35 -12.60
C ARG A 634 -7.25 -22.85 -12.69
N GLY A 635 -8.02 -23.68 -11.98
CA GLY A 635 -7.81 -25.13 -11.89
C GLY A 635 -6.94 -25.56 -10.70
N TYR A 636 -6.66 -24.66 -9.77
CA TYR A 636 -5.91 -24.93 -8.53
C TYR A 636 -6.67 -24.34 -7.32
N GLU A 637 -6.66 -25.04 -6.19
CA GLU A 637 -7.20 -24.56 -4.90
C GLU A 637 -6.10 -24.62 -3.82
N PHE A 638 -6.24 -23.83 -2.75
CA PHE A 638 -5.31 -23.87 -1.63
C PHE A 638 -5.37 -25.21 -0.89
N GLY A 639 -4.20 -25.78 -0.60
CA GLY A 639 -4.06 -26.98 0.22
C GLY A 639 -4.43 -26.76 1.69
N TYR A 640 -4.40 -27.84 2.47
CA TYR A 640 -4.66 -27.84 3.92
C TYR A 640 -3.67 -26.99 4.75
N ASP A 641 -2.63 -26.46 4.12
CA ASP A 641 -1.59 -25.59 4.66
C ASP A 641 -1.84 -24.10 4.39
N GLY A 642 -2.81 -23.75 3.52
CA GLY A 642 -3.16 -22.37 3.17
C GLY A 642 -2.10 -21.60 2.38
N ARG A 643 -1.08 -22.29 1.86
CA ARG A 643 0.09 -21.67 1.19
C ARG A 643 0.43 -22.27 -0.18
N THR A 644 0.05 -23.52 -0.43
CA THR A 644 0.36 -24.23 -1.67
C THR A 644 -0.91 -24.38 -2.52
N CYS A 645 -0.88 -23.99 -3.80
CA CYS A 645 -2.02 -24.20 -4.71
C CYS A 645 -1.86 -25.54 -5.44
N VAL A 646 -2.75 -26.48 -5.16
CA VAL A 646 -2.71 -27.85 -5.69
C VAL A 646 -3.66 -28.01 -6.88
N GLY A 647 -3.18 -28.66 -7.95
CA GLY A 647 -3.91 -28.75 -9.20
C GLY A 647 -5.04 -29.78 -9.18
N GLU A 648 -6.15 -29.44 -9.86
CA GLU A 648 -7.24 -30.37 -10.12
C GLU A 648 -6.77 -31.55 -10.98
N PHE A 649 -6.35 -32.64 -10.32
CA PHE A 649 -6.54 -33.97 -10.88
C PHE A 649 -8.05 -34.21 -10.96
N GLY A 650 -8.61 -33.93 -12.14
CA GLY A 650 -10.04 -33.78 -12.37
C GLY A 650 -10.88 -34.89 -11.76
N ASN A 651 -11.52 -34.59 -10.64
CA ASN A 651 -12.64 -35.36 -10.14
C ASN A 651 -13.57 -34.46 -9.32
N SER A 652 -14.70 -34.13 -9.94
CA SER A 652 -15.79 -33.33 -9.38
C SER A 652 -16.32 -33.92 -8.07
N PHE A 653 -15.75 -33.50 -6.94
CA PHE A 653 -16.29 -33.76 -5.60
C PHE A 653 -17.02 -32.55 -4.99
N LYS A 654 -17.65 -31.74 -5.84
CA LYS A 654 -18.89 -31.08 -5.41
C LYS A 654 -19.93 -32.16 -5.15
N LYS A 655 -20.50 -32.15 -3.94
CA LYS A 655 -21.59 -33.04 -3.53
C LYS A 655 -22.78 -32.94 -4.49
N CYS A 656 -22.94 -33.94 -5.37
CA CYS A 656 -24.24 -34.24 -5.96
C CYS A 656 -25.00 -35.21 -5.02
N PRO A 657 -26.23 -34.89 -4.60
CA PRO A 657 -26.99 -35.72 -3.68
C PRO A 657 -27.63 -36.91 -4.42
N GLY A 658 -26.92 -38.04 -4.57
CA GLY A 658 -27.47 -39.15 -5.35
C GLY A 658 -26.86 -40.56 -5.23
N CYS A 659 -25.60 -40.74 -4.82
CA CYS A 659 -24.94 -42.05 -4.86
C CYS A 659 -24.52 -42.59 -3.48
N VAL A 660 -24.78 -43.87 -3.25
CA VAL A 660 -24.38 -44.62 -2.04
C VAL A 660 -23.34 -45.67 -2.44
N CYS A 661 -22.19 -45.69 -1.75
CA CYS A 661 -21.18 -46.73 -1.92
C CYS A 661 -21.19 -47.68 -0.72
N VAL A 662 -21.33 -48.99 -0.95
CA VAL A 662 -21.34 -50.03 0.09
C VAL A 662 -20.05 -50.82 0.03
N CYS A 663 -19.27 -50.80 1.11
CA CYS A 663 -18.07 -51.63 1.24
C CYS A 663 -18.43 -53.04 1.71
N LEU A 664 -17.97 -54.07 0.99
CA LEU A 664 -17.95 -55.45 1.46
C LEU A 664 -16.51 -55.93 1.60
N TRP A 665 -16.14 -56.30 2.83
CA TRP A 665 -14.85 -56.90 3.16
C TRP A 665 -14.84 -58.39 2.81
N PHE A 666 -13.84 -58.85 2.07
CA PHE A 666 -13.45 -60.27 2.09
C PHE A 666 -11.93 -60.46 2.13
N LEU A 667 -11.53 -61.54 2.80
CA LEU A 667 -10.19 -61.79 3.31
C LEU A 667 -9.30 -62.52 2.30
N THR A 668 -8.07 -62.07 2.08
CA THR A 668 -6.85 -62.91 1.93
C THR A 668 -5.59 -62.04 1.83
N PRO A 669 -4.40 -62.54 2.19
CA PRO A 669 -3.21 -61.71 2.35
C PRO A 669 -2.25 -61.78 1.14
N PHE A 670 -2.50 -61.01 0.08
CA PHE A 670 -1.46 -60.54 -0.86
C PHE A 670 -2.04 -59.40 -1.74
N SER A 671 -1.58 -58.17 -1.51
CA SER A 671 -1.74 -56.95 -2.33
C SER A 671 -3.09 -56.69 -3.05
N PRO A 672 -3.99 -55.86 -2.50
CA PRO A 672 -5.22 -55.46 -3.19
C PRO A 672 -5.01 -54.26 -4.11
N SER A 673 -4.86 -54.49 -5.42
CA SER A 673 -5.20 -53.48 -6.43
C SER A 673 -6.72 -53.38 -6.52
N VAL A 674 -7.32 -52.31 -6.00
CA VAL A 674 -8.78 -52.11 -6.02
C VAL A 674 -9.21 -51.68 -7.43
N PHE A 675 -9.79 -52.61 -8.19
CA PHE A 675 -10.50 -52.29 -9.43
C PHE A 675 -11.95 -51.89 -9.11
N PHE A 676 -12.29 -50.63 -9.39
CA PHE A 676 -13.68 -50.17 -9.43
C PHE A 676 -14.27 -50.40 -10.83
N PHE A 677 -15.42 -51.07 -10.90
CA PHE A 677 -16.29 -51.03 -12.08
C PHE A 677 -17.38 -49.98 -11.84
N PHE A 678 -17.49 -49.01 -12.74
CA PHE A 678 -18.64 -48.11 -12.83
C PHE A 678 -19.60 -48.63 -13.90
N SER A 679 -20.90 -48.68 -13.57
CA SER A 679 -21.97 -48.85 -14.55
C SER A 679 -22.61 -47.50 -14.83
N ASP A 680 -22.86 -47.23 -16.11
CA ASP A 680 -23.61 -46.07 -16.58
C ASP A 680 -25.01 -45.99 -15.93
N ILE A 681 -25.48 -44.78 -15.63
CA ILE A 681 -26.85 -44.54 -15.18
C ILE A 681 -27.63 -44.06 -16.41
N ASP A 682 -28.76 -44.69 -16.72
CA ASP A 682 -29.60 -44.24 -17.84
C ASP A 682 -30.46 -43.05 -17.39
N GLU A 683 -29.94 -41.83 -17.51
CA GLU A 683 -30.66 -40.62 -17.08
C GLU A 683 -31.92 -40.35 -17.90
N CYS A 684 -32.02 -40.90 -19.12
CA CYS A 684 -33.23 -40.78 -19.95
C CYS A 684 -34.46 -41.45 -19.32
N SER A 685 -34.27 -42.38 -18.37
CA SER A 685 -35.35 -42.97 -17.57
C SER A 685 -36.18 -41.94 -16.79
N SER A 686 -35.60 -40.76 -16.49
CA SER A 686 -36.28 -39.66 -15.78
C SER A 686 -37.07 -38.70 -16.68
N SER A 687 -37.07 -38.91 -18.00
CA SER A 687 -37.63 -37.98 -19.02
C SER A 687 -37.15 -36.51 -18.90
N PRO A 688 -35.82 -36.25 -18.91
CA PRO A 688 -35.25 -34.92 -18.67
C PRO A 688 -35.30 -33.96 -19.88
N CYS A 689 -35.76 -34.41 -21.04
CA CYS A 689 -35.85 -33.61 -22.27
C CYS A 689 -37.20 -32.91 -22.44
N HIS A 690 -37.29 -31.98 -23.39
CA HIS A 690 -38.58 -31.37 -23.76
C HIS A 690 -39.60 -32.43 -24.20
N ILE A 691 -40.89 -32.22 -23.94
CA ILE A 691 -41.95 -33.20 -24.30
C ILE A 691 -41.99 -33.53 -25.80
N ASN A 692 -41.63 -32.56 -26.66
CA ASN A 692 -41.51 -32.72 -28.11
C ASN A 692 -40.05 -33.03 -28.56
N ALA A 693 -39.26 -33.65 -27.69
CA ALA A 693 -37.91 -34.12 -27.96
C ALA A 693 -37.74 -35.60 -27.59
N ARG A 694 -36.65 -36.20 -28.08
CA ARG A 694 -36.21 -37.56 -27.78
C ARG A 694 -34.94 -37.47 -26.95
N CYS A 695 -34.90 -38.20 -25.84
CA CYS A 695 -33.69 -38.43 -25.06
C CYS A 695 -32.87 -39.57 -25.67
N ILE A 696 -31.54 -39.45 -25.64
CA ILE A 696 -30.58 -40.47 -26.08
C ILE A 696 -29.49 -40.56 -25.00
N ASN A 697 -29.40 -41.72 -24.32
CA ASN A 697 -28.42 -41.95 -23.27
C ASN A 697 -27.03 -42.29 -23.85
N GLY A 698 -25.98 -41.96 -23.10
CA GLY A 698 -24.59 -42.28 -23.39
C GLY A 698 -23.78 -42.37 -22.11
N LEU A 699 -22.59 -42.97 -22.19
CA LEU A 699 -21.74 -43.25 -21.02
C LEU A 699 -21.38 -41.96 -20.26
N GLY A 700 -21.99 -41.77 -19.09
CA GLY A 700 -21.84 -40.62 -18.21
C GLY A 700 -22.55 -39.34 -18.67
N SER A 701 -23.43 -39.40 -19.69
CA SER A 701 -24.17 -38.23 -20.19
C SER A 701 -25.31 -38.58 -21.16
N PHE A 702 -26.41 -37.83 -21.11
CA PHE A 702 -27.49 -37.92 -22.08
C PHE A 702 -27.61 -36.67 -22.96
N GLN A 703 -28.23 -36.82 -24.14
CA GLN A 703 -28.50 -35.72 -25.09
C GLN A 703 -29.98 -35.71 -25.53
N CYS A 704 -30.52 -34.51 -25.76
CA CYS A 704 -31.91 -34.31 -26.19
C CYS A 704 -31.98 -33.80 -27.63
N GLN A 705 -32.90 -34.33 -28.43
CA GLN A 705 -33.07 -33.94 -29.84
C GLN A 705 -34.56 -33.72 -30.17
N CYS A 706 -34.93 -32.57 -30.74
CA CYS A 706 -36.33 -32.28 -31.09
C CYS A 706 -36.91 -33.29 -32.08
N GLN A 707 -38.19 -33.64 -31.91
CA GLN A 707 -38.93 -34.52 -32.79
C GLN A 707 -39.32 -33.80 -34.10
N LEU A 708 -39.48 -34.57 -35.18
CA LEU A 708 -39.74 -34.04 -36.52
C LEU A 708 -40.95 -33.11 -36.56
N GLY A 709 -40.75 -31.90 -37.09
CA GLY A 709 -41.75 -30.84 -37.13
C GLY A 709 -41.62 -29.79 -36.02
N PHE A 710 -40.79 -30.02 -34.99
CA PHE A 710 -40.43 -29.02 -33.98
C PHE A 710 -38.94 -28.66 -34.08
N PHE A 711 -38.62 -27.39 -33.91
CA PHE A 711 -37.26 -26.85 -34.02
C PHE A 711 -36.81 -26.24 -32.68
N GLY A 712 -35.55 -26.46 -32.32
CA GLY A 712 -34.96 -26.04 -31.06
C GLY A 712 -33.80 -26.94 -30.61
N ASN A 713 -33.39 -26.82 -29.34
CA ASN A 713 -32.18 -27.44 -28.79
C ASN A 713 -32.43 -28.78 -28.04
N GLY A 714 -33.60 -29.40 -28.21
CA GLY A 714 -33.98 -30.64 -27.53
C GLY A 714 -34.45 -30.47 -26.08
N PHE A 715 -34.02 -29.41 -25.39
CA PHE A 715 -34.56 -29.01 -24.08
C PHE A 715 -35.71 -27.99 -24.20
N TYR A 716 -35.80 -27.31 -25.34
CA TYR A 716 -36.95 -26.55 -25.80
C TYR A 716 -37.15 -26.79 -27.30
N CYS A 717 -38.38 -27.10 -27.72
CA CYS A 717 -38.72 -27.40 -29.12
C CYS A 717 -40.07 -26.78 -29.50
N SER A 718 -40.09 -25.93 -30.53
CA SER A 718 -41.26 -25.13 -30.93
C SER A 718 -41.71 -25.44 -32.37
N GLN A 719 -43.02 -25.28 -32.63
CA GLN A 719 -43.65 -25.35 -33.97
C GLN A 719 -44.01 -23.95 -34.44
N GLN A 720 -44.03 -23.72 -35.75
CA GLN A 720 -44.31 -22.40 -36.33
C GLN A 720 -45.24 -22.53 -37.55
N GLU A 721 -46.44 -21.91 -37.49
CA GLU A 721 -47.21 -21.53 -38.69
C GLU A 721 -48.40 -20.58 -38.36
N GLY A 722 -48.62 -19.57 -39.23
CA GLY A 722 -49.93 -19.26 -39.85
C GLY A 722 -51.10 -18.56 -39.10
N GLN A 723 -51.17 -17.23 -39.20
CA GLN A 723 -52.35 -16.37 -39.59
C GLN A 723 -53.78 -16.50 -38.97
N TYR A 724 -54.31 -15.33 -38.51
CA TYR A 724 -55.73 -14.84 -38.46
C TYR A 724 -56.83 -15.73 -37.79
N ALA A 725 -57.82 -15.25 -37.03
CA ALA A 725 -58.31 -13.93 -36.59
C ALA A 725 -58.93 -14.10 -35.15
N ASP A 726 -59.76 -13.25 -34.51
CA ASP A 726 -60.44 -11.99 -34.86
C ASP A 726 -60.69 -11.15 -33.56
N GLY A 727 -61.34 -9.98 -33.64
CA GLY A 727 -61.25 -8.92 -32.61
C GLY A 727 -62.40 -8.70 -31.62
N TYR A 728 -62.11 -7.92 -30.58
CA TYR A 728 -62.98 -6.95 -29.86
C TYR A 728 -62.08 -5.89 -29.17
N PRO A 729 -62.58 -4.69 -28.79
CA PRO A 729 -61.75 -3.47 -28.77
C PRO A 729 -61.06 -3.18 -27.42
N ILE A 730 -59.84 -2.65 -27.50
CA ILE A 730 -59.10 -2.13 -26.34
C ILE A 730 -59.31 -0.62 -26.23
N THR A 731 -60.04 -0.21 -25.19
CA THR A 731 -60.30 1.20 -24.87
C THR A 731 -58.99 1.91 -24.51
N GLY A 732 -58.60 2.92 -25.31
CA GLY A 732 -57.40 3.73 -25.06
C GLY A 732 -56.50 3.96 -26.26
N VAL A 733 -56.62 3.14 -27.32
CA VAL A 733 -55.77 3.25 -28.52
C VAL A 733 -56.18 4.44 -29.40
N TYR A 734 -55.18 5.23 -29.78
CA TYR A 734 -55.31 6.35 -30.71
C TYR A 734 -55.75 5.89 -32.11
N LYS A 735 -56.69 6.60 -32.74
CA LYS A 735 -57.06 6.39 -34.15
C LYS A 735 -56.74 7.66 -34.95
N PRO A 736 -55.84 7.60 -35.96
CA PRO A 736 -55.56 8.73 -36.84
C PRO A 736 -56.81 9.20 -37.60
N GLN A 737 -56.88 10.52 -37.82
CA GLN A 737 -58.00 11.21 -38.45
C GLN A 737 -57.59 11.64 -39.86
N CYS A 738 -58.13 10.99 -40.88
CA CYS A 738 -57.87 11.33 -42.27
C CYS A 738 -59.04 12.09 -42.91
N ASP A 739 -58.76 12.82 -43.99
CA ASP A 739 -59.77 13.38 -44.88
C ASP A 739 -60.44 12.30 -45.77
N ALA A 740 -61.31 12.74 -46.69
CA ALA A 740 -62.07 11.85 -47.56
C ALA A 740 -61.19 11.19 -48.65
N GLU A 741 -60.05 11.81 -48.96
CA GLU A 741 -59.04 11.37 -49.92
C GLU A 741 -58.00 10.43 -49.28
N GLY A 742 -58.03 10.27 -47.96
CA GLY A 742 -57.19 9.35 -47.19
C GLY A 742 -55.89 9.97 -46.67
N GLN A 743 -55.70 11.29 -46.80
CA GLN A 743 -54.55 12.00 -46.25
C GLN A 743 -54.81 12.38 -44.79
N TYR A 744 -53.75 12.51 -43.99
CA TYR A 744 -53.87 12.88 -42.58
C TYR A 744 -54.30 14.34 -42.44
N LEU A 745 -55.32 14.61 -41.61
CA LEU A 745 -55.70 15.99 -41.27
C LEU A 745 -54.52 16.71 -40.57
N PRO A 746 -54.19 17.97 -40.92
CA PRO A 746 -53.03 18.66 -40.37
C PRO A 746 -53.00 18.79 -38.84
N GLN A 747 -54.17 18.80 -38.20
CA GLN A 747 -54.32 18.69 -36.75
C GLN A 747 -54.95 17.34 -36.39
N GLN A 748 -54.32 16.64 -35.46
CA GLN A 748 -54.70 15.33 -34.95
C GLN A 748 -55.08 15.42 -33.48
N CYS A 749 -56.21 14.82 -33.07
CA CYS A 749 -56.69 14.86 -31.69
C CYS A 749 -57.04 13.48 -31.12
N HIS A 750 -56.53 13.18 -29.91
CA HIS A 750 -56.71 11.89 -29.24
C HIS A 750 -58.00 11.85 -28.41
N GLY A 751 -59.07 11.28 -28.97
CA GLY A 751 -60.43 11.39 -28.43
C GLY A 751 -60.65 10.94 -26.97
N SER A 752 -59.82 10.06 -26.41
CA SER A 752 -59.92 9.61 -25.01
C SER A 752 -59.03 10.34 -24.01
N THR A 753 -57.99 11.05 -24.46
CA THR A 753 -57.06 11.79 -23.57
C THR A 753 -57.18 13.30 -23.74
N GLY A 754 -57.78 13.77 -24.84
CA GLY A 754 -58.06 15.18 -25.11
C GLY A 754 -56.89 15.99 -25.68
N TYR A 755 -55.70 15.38 -25.84
CA TYR A 755 -54.54 16.04 -26.43
C TYR A 755 -54.70 16.21 -27.94
N CYS A 756 -54.23 17.32 -28.48
CA CYS A 756 -54.16 17.59 -29.92
C CYS A 756 -52.74 18.00 -30.32
N TRP A 757 -52.33 17.74 -31.56
CA TRP A 757 -51.02 18.10 -32.10
C TRP A 757 -51.10 18.28 -33.62
N CYS A 758 -50.10 18.94 -34.20
CA CYS A 758 -50.00 19.09 -35.65
C CYS A 758 -49.19 17.93 -36.25
N VAL A 759 -49.56 17.48 -37.45
CA VAL A 759 -48.82 16.46 -38.20
C VAL A 759 -48.39 16.95 -39.58
N ASP A 760 -47.37 16.32 -40.14
CA ASP A 760 -47.01 16.48 -41.55
C ASP A 760 -47.93 15.65 -42.48
N SER A 761 -47.72 15.76 -43.80
CA SER A 761 -48.51 15.01 -44.81
C SER A 761 -48.33 13.48 -44.76
N ARG A 762 -47.44 12.97 -43.91
CA ARG A 762 -47.22 11.53 -43.66
C ARG A 762 -47.83 11.08 -42.31
N GLY A 763 -48.42 12.00 -41.56
CA GLY A 763 -49.05 11.74 -40.25
C GLY A 763 -48.08 11.80 -39.07
N GLU A 764 -46.84 12.26 -39.25
CA GLU A 764 -45.84 12.37 -38.17
C GLU A 764 -46.00 13.68 -37.38
N GLU A 765 -45.96 13.61 -36.05
CA GLU A 765 -46.12 14.77 -35.16
C GLU A 765 -45.00 15.80 -35.35
N ARG A 766 -45.38 17.06 -35.58
CA ARG A 766 -44.43 18.19 -35.63
C ARG A 766 -44.06 18.55 -34.19
N ALA A 767 -42.82 18.24 -33.81
CA ALA A 767 -42.33 18.39 -32.43
C ALA A 767 -42.62 19.78 -31.84
N GLY A 768 -43.12 19.81 -30.60
CA GLY A 768 -43.48 21.05 -29.89
C GLY A 768 -44.88 21.59 -30.17
N THR A 769 -45.69 20.96 -31.03
CA THR A 769 -47.06 21.42 -31.35
C THR A 769 -48.17 20.79 -30.50
N ARG A 770 -47.84 19.83 -29.62
CA ARG A 770 -48.82 19.09 -28.82
C ARG A 770 -49.36 19.88 -27.63
N THR A 771 -50.67 20.05 -27.59
CA THR A 771 -51.39 20.80 -26.55
C THR A 771 -52.22 19.91 -25.62
N PRO A 772 -52.38 20.30 -24.33
CA PRO A 772 -53.21 19.58 -23.37
C PRO A 772 -54.72 19.79 -23.57
N PRO A 773 -55.57 19.00 -22.91
CA PRO A 773 -57.02 19.01 -23.13
C PRO A 773 -57.68 20.34 -22.79
N GLY A 774 -58.45 20.88 -23.74
CA GLY A 774 -59.16 22.15 -23.60
C GLY A 774 -58.33 23.41 -23.88
N ALA A 775 -57.06 23.26 -24.28
CA ALA A 775 -56.28 24.37 -24.83
C ALA A 775 -56.85 24.86 -26.18
N ALA A 776 -56.58 26.12 -26.54
CA ALA A 776 -57.00 26.67 -27.83
C ALA A 776 -56.27 25.96 -29.00
N PRO A 777 -56.92 25.75 -30.16
CA PRO A 777 -56.30 25.08 -31.30
C PRO A 777 -55.03 25.79 -31.78
N VAL A 778 -53.98 25.01 -32.06
CA VAL A 778 -52.72 25.51 -32.61
C VAL A 778 -52.82 25.60 -34.13
N ASP A 779 -52.43 26.76 -34.68
CA ASP A 779 -52.39 27.03 -36.11
C ASP A 779 -51.21 26.28 -36.76
N CYS A 780 -51.49 25.12 -37.35
CA CYS A 780 -50.50 24.20 -37.91
C CYS A 780 -49.78 24.71 -39.18
N ASP A 781 -50.25 25.81 -39.78
CA ASP A 781 -49.72 26.36 -41.03
C ASP A 781 -48.58 27.39 -40.82
N ARG A 782 -48.27 27.77 -39.57
CA ARG A 782 -47.17 28.70 -39.25
C ARG A 782 -45.84 27.99 -38.97
N PRO A 783 -44.72 28.44 -39.57
CA PRO A 783 -43.39 27.88 -39.29
C PRO A 783 -42.82 28.40 -37.95
N VAL A 784 -42.28 27.48 -37.15
CA VAL A 784 -41.55 27.76 -35.90
C VAL A 784 -40.04 27.77 -36.20
N THR A 785 -39.33 28.80 -35.74
CA THR A 785 -37.86 28.92 -35.90
C THR A 785 -37.12 28.15 -34.79
N PRO A 786 -36.28 27.16 -35.12
CA PRO A 786 -35.44 26.48 -34.13
C PRO A 786 -34.12 27.24 -33.91
N THR A 787 -33.71 27.33 -32.65
CA THR A 787 -32.31 27.58 -32.27
C THR A 787 -31.65 26.22 -32.09
N GLU A 788 -30.85 25.78 -33.06
CA GLU A 788 -30.24 24.46 -33.00
C GLU A 788 -29.04 24.42 -32.06
N ARG A 789 -29.08 23.43 -31.16
CA ARG A 789 -27.97 23.00 -30.33
C ARG A 789 -27.03 22.11 -31.16
N PRO A 790 -25.70 22.22 -31.03
CA PRO A 790 -24.78 21.29 -31.69
C PRO A 790 -24.95 19.86 -31.14
N GLU A 791 -24.97 18.86 -32.03
CA GLU A 791 -25.11 17.44 -31.70
C GLU A 791 -24.09 16.96 -30.66
N SER A 792 -24.56 16.20 -29.67
CA SER A 792 -23.75 15.60 -28.61
C SER A 792 -22.91 14.39 -29.08
N MET A 793 -22.04 13.90 -28.19
CA MET A 793 -21.28 12.67 -28.45
C MET A 793 -22.18 11.41 -28.53
N CYS A 794 -23.21 11.30 -27.68
CA CYS A 794 -24.09 10.12 -27.70
C CYS A 794 -24.91 10.08 -28.99
N GLU A 795 -25.51 11.20 -29.39
CA GLU A 795 -26.32 11.31 -30.62
C GLU A 795 -25.48 10.99 -31.88
N ARG A 796 -24.26 11.53 -31.95
CA ARG A 796 -23.35 11.30 -33.08
C ARG A 796 -22.86 9.85 -33.16
N TRP A 797 -22.57 9.22 -32.03
CA TRP A 797 -22.15 7.81 -31.97
C TRP A 797 -23.29 6.86 -32.33
N ARG A 798 -24.52 7.18 -31.88
CA ARG A 798 -25.77 6.51 -32.26
C ARG A 798 -26.01 6.56 -33.77
N ALA A 799 -25.88 7.74 -34.39
CA ALA A 799 -26.04 7.90 -35.82
C ALA A 799 -25.05 7.05 -36.64
N SER A 800 -23.76 7.11 -36.27
CA SER A 800 -22.70 6.35 -36.95
C SER A 800 -22.90 4.82 -36.90
N LEU A 801 -23.37 4.29 -35.76
CA LEU A 801 -23.68 2.86 -35.63
C LEU A 801 -24.92 2.46 -36.45
N ILE A 802 -25.96 3.29 -36.47
CA ILE A 802 -27.17 3.02 -37.28
C ILE A 802 -26.84 3.01 -38.78
N GLU A 803 -25.98 3.91 -39.26
CA GLU A 803 -25.49 3.92 -40.64
C GLU A 803 -24.68 2.64 -40.95
N HIS A 804 -23.78 2.24 -40.05
CA HIS A 804 -23.00 1.00 -40.19
C HIS A 804 -23.87 -0.27 -40.24
N TYR A 805 -25.01 -0.29 -39.55
CA TYR A 805 -25.98 -1.39 -39.58
C TYR A 805 -27.00 -1.30 -40.75
N GLY A 806 -26.82 -0.38 -41.71
CA GLY A 806 -27.71 -0.26 -42.87
C GLY A 806 -29.08 0.36 -42.55
N GLY A 807 -29.17 1.18 -41.49
CA GLY A 807 -30.34 1.97 -41.15
C GLY A 807 -31.36 1.32 -40.22
N LYS A 808 -31.26 0.01 -39.93
CA LYS A 808 -32.11 -0.67 -38.93
C LYS A 808 -31.32 -1.72 -38.12
N PRO A 809 -30.93 -1.41 -36.86
CA PRO A 809 -30.26 -2.37 -35.99
C PRO A 809 -31.18 -3.53 -35.59
N GLY A 810 -30.63 -4.74 -35.54
CA GLY A 810 -31.31 -5.95 -35.06
C GLY A 810 -31.32 -6.08 -33.53
N PRO A 811 -32.16 -6.98 -32.97
CA PRO A 811 -32.46 -7.02 -31.52
C PRO A 811 -31.28 -7.42 -30.60
N GLN A 812 -30.16 -7.90 -31.15
CA GLN A 812 -28.92 -8.20 -30.41
C GLN A 812 -27.78 -7.20 -30.70
N GLN A 813 -28.01 -6.15 -31.49
CA GLN A 813 -27.00 -5.13 -31.79
C GLN A 813 -27.07 -3.98 -30.78
N TYR A 814 -25.91 -3.52 -30.31
CA TYR A 814 -25.84 -2.38 -29.40
C TYR A 814 -26.04 -1.05 -30.15
N VAL A 815 -26.85 -0.17 -29.56
CA VAL A 815 -27.09 1.20 -30.00
C VAL A 815 -27.13 2.05 -28.73
N PRO A 816 -26.28 3.09 -28.59
CA PRO A 816 -26.26 3.88 -27.38
C PRO A 816 -27.59 4.60 -27.11
N GLN A 817 -28.05 4.51 -25.88
CA GLN A 817 -29.22 5.21 -25.37
C GLN A 817 -28.79 6.61 -24.88
N CYS A 818 -29.43 7.65 -25.39
CA CYS A 818 -29.11 9.04 -25.05
C CYS A 818 -30.31 9.70 -24.36
N GLU A 819 -30.06 10.57 -23.41
CA GLU A 819 -31.10 11.43 -22.81
C GLU A 819 -31.47 12.58 -23.76
N PRO A 820 -32.59 13.30 -23.54
CA PRO A 820 -33.03 14.40 -24.40
C PRO A 820 -32.08 15.61 -24.45
N ASP A 821 -31.09 15.66 -23.57
CA ASP A 821 -30.00 16.62 -23.59
C ASP A 821 -28.71 16.08 -24.26
N GLY A 822 -28.78 14.92 -24.92
CA GLY A 822 -27.67 14.34 -25.66
C GLY A 822 -26.57 13.69 -24.80
N GLU A 823 -26.69 13.69 -23.47
CA GLU A 823 -25.79 12.87 -22.65
C GLU A 823 -26.14 11.37 -22.79
N PHE A 824 -25.20 10.51 -22.39
CA PHE A 824 -25.49 9.07 -22.34
C PHE A 824 -26.48 8.80 -21.22
N SER A 825 -27.54 8.03 -21.52
CA SER A 825 -28.42 7.53 -20.47
C SER A 825 -27.58 6.75 -19.46
N PRO A 826 -27.67 7.03 -18.15
CA PRO A 826 -26.82 6.41 -17.13
C PRO A 826 -26.85 4.87 -17.15
N VAL A 827 -27.90 4.27 -17.71
CA VAL A 827 -28.01 2.84 -18.03
C VAL A 827 -27.95 2.62 -19.54
N GLN A 828 -27.06 1.74 -20.00
CA GLN A 828 -27.00 1.25 -21.38
C GLN A 828 -27.41 -0.22 -21.46
N CYS A 829 -28.02 -0.65 -22.56
CA CYS A 829 -28.45 -2.04 -22.78
C CYS A 829 -28.28 -2.49 -24.24
N TYR A 830 -28.07 -3.79 -24.49
CA TYR A 830 -28.16 -4.36 -25.84
C TYR A 830 -29.63 -4.52 -26.27
N GLY A 831 -30.11 -3.65 -27.17
CA GLY A 831 -31.43 -3.79 -27.80
C GLY A 831 -32.58 -3.94 -26.80
N GLU A 832 -33.34 -5.02 -26.94
CA GLU A 832 -34.43 -5.42 -26.02
C GLU A 832 -34.00 -6.54 -25.04
N THR A 833 -32.70 -6.81 -24.91
CA THR A 833 -32.20 -7.83 -23.97
C THR A 833 -32.08 -7.28 -22.55
N ASN A 834 -31.98 -8.20 -21.58
CA ASN A 834 -31.70 -7.89 -20.19
C ASN A 834 -30.22 -7.52 -19.93
N TYR A 835 -29.35 -7.59 -20.94
CA TYR A 835 -27.92 -7.30 -20.81
C TYR A 835 -27.70 -5.78 -20.72
N CYS A 836 -27.57 -5.26 -19.50
CA CYS A 836 -27.46 -3.83 -19.20
C CYS A 836 -26.28 -3.51 -18.28
N TRP A 837 -25.78 -2.27 -18.35
CA TRP A 837 -24.68 -1.77 -17.51
C TRP A 837 -24.82 -0.28 -17.22
N CYS A 838 -24.21 0.21 -16.14
CA CYS A 838 -24.07 1.66 -15.93
C CYS A 838 -22.98 2.22 -16.83
N VAL A 839 -23.16 3.44 -17.31
CA VAL A 839 -22.10 4.24 -17.94
C VAL A 839 -21.83 5.53 -17.20
N ASP A 840 -20.60 6.03 -17.34
CA ASP A 840 -20.25 7.40 -16.98
C ASP A 840 -20.82 8.42 -17.99
N GLN A 841 -20.66 9.71 -17.69
CA GLN A 841 -21.05 10.85 -18.54
C GLN A 841 -20.43 10.83 -19.96
N ASN A 842 -19.41 10.00 -20.20
CA ASN A 842 -18.75 9.80 -21.49
C ASN A 842 -19.20 8.51 -22.21
N GLY A 843 -20.16 7.76 -21.66
CA GLY A 843 -20.68 6.52 -22.24
C GLY A 843 -19.81 5.28 -21.98
N ARG A 844 -18.80 5.37 -21.11
CA ARG A 844 -17.95 4.22 -20.77
C ARG A 844 -18.57 3.37 -19.69
N MET A 845 -18.57 2.06 -19.90
CA MET A 845 -19.09 1.08 -18.96
C MET A 845 -18.34 1.13 -17.61
N VAL A 846 -19.08 1.36 -16.53
CA VAL A 846 -18.55 1.29 -15.16
C VAL A 846 -18.28 -0.18 -14.81
N PRO A 847 -17.03 -0.57 -14.48
CA PRO A 847 -16.69 -1.96 -14.16
C PRO A 847 -17.55 -2.53 -13.03
N GLY A 848 -17.93 -3.81 -13.13
CA GLY A 848 -18.76 -4.49 -12.14
C GLY A 848 -20.27 -4.20 -12.22
N THR A 849 -20.73 -3.27 -13.07
CA THR A 849 -22.16 -2.92 -13.18
C THR A 849 -22.95 -3.72 -14.23
N LYS A 850 -22.34 -4.74 -14.85
CA LYS A 850 -22.98 -5.61 -15.83
C LYS A 850 -24.05 -6.48 -15.15
N SER A 851 -25.27 -6.44 -15.67
CA SER A 851 -26.39 -7.29 -15.27
C SER A 851 -26.91 -8.04 -16.49
N ASP A 852 -27.16 -9.34 -16.33
CA ASP A 852 -27.86 -10.20 -17.30
C ASP A 852 -29.33 -10.43 -16.88
N ASP A 853 -29.72 -9.92 -15.70
CA ASP A 853 -31.04 -10.09 -15.09
C ASP A 853 -32.06 -9.07 -15.61
N ALA A 854 -33.35 -9.40 -15.52
CA ALA A 854 -34.46 -8.56 -15.97
C ALA A 854 -34.60 -7.19 -15.23
N VAL A 855 -33.76 -6.94 -14.22
CA VAL A 855 -33.71 -5.68 -13.47
C VAL A 855 -32.47 -4.91 -13.89
N LYS A 856 -32.69 -3.72 -14.47
CA LYS A 856 -31.63 -2.83 -14.91
C LYS A 856 -30.84 -2.25 -13.72
N PRO A 857 -29.51 -2.05 -13.83
CA PRO A 857 -28.70 -1.47 -12.76
C PRO A 857 -29.13 -0.02 -12.47
N ALA A 858 -28.99 0.42 -11.21
CA ALA A 858 -29.39 1.75 -10.78
C ALA A 858 -28.20 2.74 -10.85
N CYS A 859 -28.30 3.74 -11.72
CA CYS A 859 -27.28 4.74 -11.97
C CYS A 859 -27.93 6.14 -11.87
N ILE A 860 -27.31 7.11 -11.18
CA ILE A 860 -27.98 8.33 -10.67
C ILE A 860 -27.51 9.61 -11.40
N SER A 861 -28.43 10.54 -11.70
CA SER A 861 -28.17 11.88 -12.25
C SER A 861 -28.52 13.00 -11.22
N SER A 862 -28.03 14.25 -11.40
CA SER A 862 -27.68 15.17 -10.29
C SER A 862 -28.27 16.62 -10.32
N VAL A 863 -27.99 17.39 -9.23
CA VAL A 863 -28.20 18.87 -9.00
C VAL A 863 -29.67 19.29 -8.66
N PRO A 864 -30.03 20.27 -7.75
CA PRO A 864 -29.33 21.48 -7.22
C PRO A 864 -29.51 21.77 -5.65
N PRO A 865 -29.49 23.02 -5.05
CA PRO A 865 -28.50 23.44 -4.01
C PRO A 865 -29.10 24.15 -2.72
N PRO A 866 -28.38 24.99 -1.93
CA PRO A 866 -27.23 24.72 -1.03
C PRO A 866 -27.40 25.20 0.44
N THR A 867 -26.65 24.61 1.39
CA THR A 867 -26.35 25.20 2.72
C THR A 867 -24.92 24.92 3.17
N VAL A 868 -24.35 25.79 4.03
CA VAL A 868 -22.91 25.85 4.33
C VAL A 868 -22.43 24.73 5.26
N ARG A 869 -21.37 24.02 4.87
CA ARG A 869 -20.56 23.10 5.70
C ARG A 869 -19.06 23.35 5.45
N PRO A 870 -18.14 22.90 6.33
CA PRO A 870 -16.71 22.96 6.07
C PRO A 870 -16.36 22.15 4.82
N THR A 871 -15.76 22.80 3.82
CA THR A 871 -15.58 22.27 2.47
C THR A 871 -14.44 21.25 2.38
N SER A 872 -14.77 19.99 2.10
CA SER A 872 -13.83 19.00 1.55
C SER A 872 -13.68 19.14 0.02
N ARG A 873 -13.77 20.37 -0.49
CA ARG A 873 -13.81 20.72 -1.91
C ARG A 873 -12.68 21.70 -2.21
N PRO A 874 -11.90 21.52 -3.29
CA PRO A 874 -10.78 22.38 -3.65
C PRO A 874 -11.26 23.70 -4.30
N ASP A 875 -12.09 24.45 -3.59
CA ASP A 875 -12.65 25.72 -4.07
C ASP A 875 -11.58 26.83 -4.09
N VAL A 876 -11.38 27.49 -5.25
CA VAL A 876 -10.42 28.58 -5.37
C VAL A 876 -10.82 29.76 -4.47
N THR A 877 -9.89 30.24 -3.63
CA THR A 877 -10.09 31.40 -2.75
C THR A 877 -9.14 32.54 -3.10
N PRO A 878 -9.46 33.38 -4.11
CA PRO A 878 -8.52 34.38 -4.61
C PRO A 878 -8.26 35.51 -3.59
N PRO A 879 -7.05 36.10 -3.56
CA PRO A 879 -6.74 37.20 -2.66
C PRO A 879 -7.57 38.45 -2.98
N ILE A 880 -8.14 39.07 -1.93
CA ILE A 880 -9.09 40.19 -2.02
C ILE A 880 -8.44 41.50 -2.55
N ASN A 881 -7.11 41.57 -2.61
CA ASN A 881 -6.35 42.76 -3.00
C ASN A 881 -5.80 42.63 -4.42
N THR A 882 -6.02 43.65 -5.26
CA THR A 882 -5.51 43.76 -6.65
C THR A 882 -4.02 44.11 -6.75
N GLY A 883 -3.21 43.61 -5.82
CA GLY A 883 -1.75 43.80 -5.78
C GLY A 883 -1.00 42.67 -6.47
N ILE A 884 0.19 42.98 -6.97
CA ILE A 884 1.08 42.00 -7.62
C ILE A 884 1.44 40.91 -6.60
N THR A 885 1.29 39.66 -7.02
CA THR A 885 1.31 38.50 -6.11
C THR A 885 2.15 37.38 -6.71
N LEU A 886 2.99 36.75 -5.88
CA LEU A 886 3.68 35.52 -6.24
C LEU A 886 2.77 34.33 -5.93
N LEU A 887 2.37 33.56 -6.93
CA LEU A 887 1.89 32.21 -6.72
C LEU A 887 3.05 31.29 -6.38
N TYR A 888 2.83 30.27 -5.56
CA TYR A 888 3.82 29.23 -5.27
C TYR A 888 3.16 27.86 -5.03
N ALA A 889 3.81 26.77 -5.47
CA ALA A 889 3.41 25.40 -5.12
C ALA A 889 4.01 25.01 -3.75
N GLN A 890 3.26 24.29 -2.90
CA GLN A 890 3.81 23.63 -1.71
C GLN A 890 3.02 22.33 -1.47
N GLY A 891 3.44 21.24 -2.09
CA GLY A 891 2.85 19.91 -1.94
C GLY A 891 1.40 19.84 -2.41
N GLN A 892 0.50 19.62 -1.47
CA GLN A 892 -0.95 19.53 -1.66
C GLN A 892 -1.66 20.90 -1.68
N LYS A 893 -0.95 22.00 -1.92
CA LYS A 893 -1.56 23.34 -2.01
C LYS A 893 -0.85 24.28 -2.98
N ILE A 894 -1.62 25.21 -3.54
CA ILE A 894 -1.11 26.40 -4.23
C ILE A 894 -1.33 27.58 -3.30
N GLY A 895 -0.27 28.33 -3.01
CA GLY A 895 -0.28 29.53 -2.18
C GLY A 895 -0.17 30.80 -3.00
N ALA A 896 -0.58 31.92 -2.39
CA ALA A 896 -0.51 33.27 -2.94
C ALA A 896 0.16 34.19 -1.91
N LEU A 897 1.31 34.76 -2.28
CA LEU A 897 2.16 35.63 -1.46
C LEU A 897 2.22 37.04 -2.08
N PRO A 898 1.44 38.01 -1.56
CA PRO A 898 1.42 39.37 -2.10
C PRO A 898 2.77 40.09 -1.95
N LEU A 899 3.09 40.98 -2.90
CA LEU A 899 4.25 41.87 -2.83
C LEU A 899 3.84 43.27 -2.36
N ASN A 900 4.68 43.88 -1.52
CA ASN A 900 4.60 45.30 -1.18
C ASN A 900 5.79 46.03 -1.81
N GLY A 901 5.58 46.56 -3.02
CA GLY A 901 6.64 47.15 -3.84
C GLY A 901 7.55 46.07 -4.44
N THR A 902 8.62 45.73 -3.73
CA THR A 902 9.53 44.59 -4.04
C THR A 902 9.79 43.70 -2.81
N ARG A 903 9.14 44.00 -1.66
CA ARG A 903 9.23 43.19 -0.44
C ARG A 903 8.13 42.13 -0.40
N LEU A 904 8.42 41.01 0.26
CA LEU A 904 7.48 39.92 0.51
C LEU A 904 6.54 40.34 1.66
N ASP A 905 5.24 40.09 1.53
CA ASP A 905 4.25 40.41 2.56
C ASP A 905 3.67 39.11 3.18
N GLU A 906 4.49 38.50 4.04
CA GLU A 906 4.16 37.30 4.81
C GLU A 906 2.79 37.39 5.50
N SER A 907 2.47 38.55 6.09
CA SER A 907 1.23 38.78 6.84
C SER A 907 -0.05 38.65 6.01
N ARG A 908 0.07 38.72 4.67
CA ARG A 908 -1.05 38.57 3.73
C ARG A 908 -0.94 37.32 2.85
N SER A 909 0.01 36.42 3.15
CA SER A 909 0.10 35.11 2.50
C SER A 909 -1.16 34.27 2.77
N LYS A 910 -1.69 33.58 1.76
CA LYS A 910 -2.86 32.71 1.87
C LYS A 910 -2.76 31.49 0.96
N THR A 911 -3.37 30.39 1.37
CA THR A 911 -3.69 29.27 0.48
C THR A 911 -4.74 29.70 -0.54
N LEU A 912 -4.49 29.43 -1.82
CA LEU A 912 -5.38 29.72 -2.95
C LEU A 912 -6.22 28.49 -3.34
N LEU A 913 -5.57 27.31 -3.39
CA LEU A 913 -6.20 26.00 -3.56
C LEU A 913 -5.58 24.99 -2.58
N ALA A 914 -6.40 24.13 -2.00
CA ALA A 914 -5.99 22.96 -1.22
C ALA A 914 -6.38 21.68 -1.98
N LEU A 915 -5.38 21.00 -2.55
CA LEU A 915 -5.48 19.87 -3.46
C LEU A 915 -5.01 18.60 -2.74
N HIS A 916 -5.88 18.06 -1.89
CA HIS A 916 -5.59 16.87 -1.09
C HIS A 916 -5.35 15.64 -1.99
N GLY A 917 -4.24 14.93 -1.77
CA GLY A 917 -3.80 13.80 -2.59
C GLY A 917 -2.99 14.17 -3.86
N SER A 918 -2.88 15.45 -4.20
CA SER A 918 -2.10 15.94 -5.35
C SER A 918 -0.65 16.28 -4.98
N ILE A 919 0.26 16.10 -5.93
CA ILE A 919 1.66 16.55 -5.83
C ILE A 919 1.86 17.65 -6.87
N VAL A 920 1.59 18.90 -6.47
CA VAL A 920 1.65 20.06 -7.37
C VAL A 920 3.10 20.45 -7.64
N VAL A 921 3.44 20.60 -8.93
CA VAL A 921 4.80 20.85 -9.39
C VAL A 921 4.86 22.03 -10.38
N GLY A 922 4.44 21.82 -11.62
CA GLY A 922 4.33 22.86 -12.65
C GLY A 922 3.31 23.92 -12.22
N ILE A 923 3.60 25.22 -12.34
CA ILE A 923 2.60 26.29 -12.24
C ILE A 923 2.82 27.32 -13.35
N ALA A 924 1.74 27.71 -14.02
CA ALA A 924 1.68 28.83 -14.94
C ALA A 924 0.36 29.61 -14.75
N TYR A 925 0.33 30.88 -15.19
CA TYR A 925 -0.87 31.73 -15.08
C TYR A 925 -1.19 32.44 -16.39
N ASP A 926 -2.48 32.43 -16.72
CA ASP A 926 -3.06 33.19 -17.83
C ASP A 926 -3.74 34.47 -17.31
N CYS A 927 -3.08 35.61 -17.51
CA CYS A 927 -3.59 36.92 -17.14
C CYS A 927 -4.73 37.45 -18.02
N LYS A 928 -5.04 36.80 -19.14
CA LYS A 928 -6.12 37.24 -20.06
C LYS A 928 -7.48 36.69 -19.63
N GLU A 929 -7.55 35.40 -19.29
CA GLU A 929 -8.78 34.73 -18.84
C GLU A 929 -8.78 34.43 -17.34
N ASN A 930 -7.75 34.89 -16.62
CA ASN A 930 -7.59 34.81 -15.17
C ASN A 930 -7.61 33.36 -14.66
N GLN A 931 -6.77 32.51 -15.25
CA GLN A 931 -6.72 31.07 -15.01
C GLN A 931 -5.34 30.63 -14.53
N VAL A 932 -5.29 29.80 -13.49
CA VAL A 932 -4.07 29.12 -13.03
C VAL A 932 -4.03 27.73 -13.62
N TYR A 933 -2.87 27.33 -14.12
CA TYR A 933 -2.58 26.02 -14.68
C TYR A 933 -1.51 25.34 -13.82
N TRP A 934 -1.63 24.05 -13.56
CA TRP A 934 -0.61 23.30 -12.83
C TRP A 934 -0.46 21.85 -13.29
N THR A 935 0.69 21.24 -13.01
CA THR A 935 0.91 19.81 -13.18
C THR A 935 0.83 19.09 -11.83
N ASP A 936 0.33 17.86 -11.86
CA ASP A 936 0.20 16.96 -10.70
C ASP A 936 0.93 15.64 -11.00
N LEU A 937 1.98 15.35 -10.23
CA LEU A 937 2.75 14.11 -10.38
C LEU A 937 2.00 12.88 -9.83
N SER A 938 1.15 13.06 -8.82
CA SER A 938 0.38 11.98 -8.18
C SER A 938 -0.74 11.50 -9.12
N ALA A 939 -1.54 12.45 -9.62
CA ALA A 939 -2.62 12.16 -10.55
C ALA A 939 -2.17 12.01 -12.03
N ARG A 940 -0.87 12.23 -12.32
CA ARG A 940 -0.27 12.26 -13.67
C ARG A 940 -1.08 13.12 -14.64
N SER A 941 -1.36 14.36 -14.24
CA SER A 941 -2.25 15.26 -14.99
C SER A 941 -1.74 16.70 -15.09
N ILE A 942 -2.25 17.42 -16.08
CA ILE A 942 -2.17 18.87 -16.17
C ILE A 942 -3.58 19.43 -16.03
N ASN A 943 -3.74 20.37 -15.11
CA ASN A 943 -5.01 20.85 -14.60
C ASN A 943 -5.08 22.37 -14.70
N ARG A 944 -6.29 22.92 -14.56
CA ARG A 944 -6.60 24.34 -14.64
C ARG A 944 -7.67 24.72 -13.63
N ALA A 945 -7.62 25.94 -13.11
CA ALA A 945 -8.73 26.52 -12.35
C ALA A 945 -8.88 28.01 -12.68
N SER A 946 -10.12 28.50 -12.68
CA SER A 946 -10.40 29.93 -12.80
C SER A 946 -10.15 30.64 -11.47
N MET A 947 -9.55 31.82 -11.48
CA MET A 947 -9.29 32.64 -10.29
C MET A 947 -10.54 33.42 -9.83
N VAL A 948 -11.68 32.73 -9.81
CA VAL A 948 -12.97 33.20 -9.31
C VAL A 948 -13.29 32.42 -8.05
N SER A 949 -13.81 33.11 -7.02
CA SER A 949 -14.12 32.47 -5.74
C SER A 949 -15.12 31.32 -5.92
N GLY A 950 -14.77 30.12 -5.47
CA GLY A 950 -15.62 28.93 -5.61
C GLY A 950 -15.60 28.27 -7.00
N ALA A 951 -14.64 28.62 -7.87
CA ALA A 951 -14.37 27.85 -9.08
C ALA A 951 -13.69 26.52 -8.73
N GLU A 952 -13.97 25.49 -9.53
CA GLU A 952 -13.37 24.15 -9.40
C GLU A 952 -12.18 23.93 -10.34
N PRO A 953 -11.25 23.03 -9.96
CA PRO A 953 -10.28 22.42 -10.87
C PRO A 953 -10.90 21.64 -12.03
N GLU A 954 -10.30 21.80 -13.20
CA GLU A 954 -10.57 21.08 -14.45
C GLU A 954 -9.31 20.33 -14.87
N VAL A 955 -9.45 19.06 -15.28
CA VAL A 955 -8.34 18.25 -15.79
C VAL A 955 -8.26 18.42 -17.31
N LEU A 956 -7.16 18.99 -17.82
CA LEU A 956 -6.96 19.23 -19.26
C LEU A 956 -6.29 18.04 -19.96
N ILE A 957 -5.29 17.43 -19.32
CA ILE A 957 -4.52 16.32 -19.87
C ILE A 957 -4.26 15.31 -18.75
N ASN A 958 -4.58 14.03 -18.99
CA ASN A 958 -4.44 12.93 -18.01
C ASN A 958 -4.03 11.60 -18.67
N THR A 959 -3.43 11.67 -19.86
CA THR A 959 -2.99 10.51 -20.66
C THR A 959 -1.53 10.71 -21.04
N ASN A 960 -0.75 9.63 -21.11
CA ASN A 960 0.66 9.67 -21.54
C ASN A 960 1.46 10.79 -20.85
N LEU A 961 1.32 10.89 -19.53
CA LEU A 961 2.13 11.74 -18.65
C LEU A 961 2.75 10.82 -17.59
N VAL A 962 4.01 11.05 -17.26
CA VAL A 962 4.75 10.25 -16.27
C VAL A 962 5.29 11.16 -15.17
N SER A 963 6.08 12.17 -15.54
CA SER A 963 6.69 13.16 -14.66
C SER A 963 6.68 14.56 -15.30
N PRO A 964 5.51 15.20 -15.44
CA PRO A 964 5.39 16.55 -16.01
C PRO A 964 5.93 17.63 -15.05
N GLU A 965 7.25 17.87 -15.08
CA GLU A 965 7.94 18.73 -14.10
C GLU A 965 7.86 20.24 -14.37
N GLY A 966 7.71 20.66 -15.62
CA GLY A 966 7.74 22.06 -16.03
C GLY A 966 6.55 22.43 -16.92
N LEU A 967 6.02 23.64 -16.75
CA LEU A 967 4.83 24.13 -17.44
C LEU A 967 4.95 25.63 -17.78
N ALA A 968 4.61 25.99 -19.02
CA ALA A 968 4.62 27.37 -19.51
C ALA A 968 3.36 27.67 -20.36
N VAL A 969 2.86 28.91 -20.30
CA VAL A 969 1.64 29.35 -20.99
C VAL A 969 1.92 30.58 -21.86
N ASP A 970 1.69 30.46 -23.18
CA ASP A 970 1.70 31.59 -24.11
C ASP A 970 0.30 32.20 -24.21
N VAL A 971 0.05 33.20 -23.35
CA VAL A 971 -1.20 33.97 -23.29
C VAL A 971 -1.59 34.58 -24.64
N LYS A 972 -0.62 34.95 -25.48
CA LYS A 972 -0.86 35.61 -26.78
C LYS A 972 -1.29 34.62 -27.87
N ARG A 973 -0.71 33.42 -27.88
CA ARG A 973 -1.02 32.36 -28.88
C ARG A 973 -2.07 31.35 -28.41
N ARG A 974 -2.48 31.41 -27.13
CA ARG A 974 -3.36 30.45 -26.46
C ARG A 974 -2.83 29.01 -26.48
N LEU A 975 -1.51 28.87 -26.30
CA LEU A 975 -0.81 27.59 -26.22
C LEU A 975 -0.23 27.37 -24.81
N MET A 976 -0.20 26.11 -24.39
CA MET A 976 0.58 25.62 -23.24
C MET A 976 1.68 24.69 -23.71
N PHE A 977 2.80 24.69 -22.99
CA PHE A 977 3.98 23.87 -23.23
C PHE A 977 4.37 23.21 -21.91
N TRP A 978 4.72 21.94 -21.94
CA TRP A 978 5.25 21.24 -20.77
C TRP A 978 6.41 20.35 -21.17
N VAL A 979 7.20 19.97 -20.17
CA VAL A 979 8.23 18.95 -20.28
C VAL A 979 7.83 17.77 -19.41
N ASP A 980 8.10 16.57 -19.88
CA ASP A 980 7.94 15.34 -19.10
C ASP A 980 9.33 14.67 -18.99
N SER A 981 9.83 14.56 -17.76
CA SER A 981 11.24 14.29 -17.47
C SER A 981 11.63 12.81 -17.48
N THR A 982 10.66 11.89 -17.46
CA THR A 982 10.91 10.44 -17.54
C THR A 982 10.89 9.87 -18.97
N PRO A 983 9.97 10.29 -19.88
CA PRO A 983 10.00 9.90 -21.29
C PRO A 983 10.82 10.84 -22.18
N ASP A 984 11.47 11.87 -21.61
CA ASP A 984 12.32 12.83 -22.31
C ASP A 984 11.65 13.59 -23.47
N VAL A 985 10.44 14.08 -23.24
CA VAL A 985 9.68 14.84 -24.26
C VAL A 985 9.35 16.27 -23.84
N ILE A 986 9.25 17.14 -24.86
CA ILE A 986 8.63 18.45 -24.76
C ILE A 986 7.42 18.48 -25.67
N GLU A 987 6.27 18.82 -25.11
CA GLU A 987 4.99 18.83 -25.80
C GLU A 987 4.32 20.20 -25.71
N ARG A 988 3.36 20.41 -26.61
CA ARG A 988 2.45 21.55 -26.58
C ARG A 988 1.01 21.12 -26.75
N ALA A 989 0.10 21.96 -26.27
CA ALA A 989 -1.33 21.91 -26.59
C ALA A 989 -1.89 23.33 -26.67
N ASN A 990 -3.13 23.46 -27.12
CA ASN A 990 -3.94 24.65 -26.86
C ASN A 990 -4.26 24.73 -25.36
N LEU A 991 -4.64 25.92 -24.87
CA LEU A 991 -4.94 26.15 -23.45
C LEU A 991 -6.21 25.44 -22.92
N ASP A 992 -6.93 24.72 -23.76
CA ASP A 992 -8.04 23.81 -23.43
C ASP A 992 -7.62 22.32 -23.49
N GLY A 993 -6.31 22.03 -23.61
CA GLY A 993 -5.77 20.67 -23.77
C GLY A 993 -5.89 20.10 -25.20
N SER A 994 -6.62 20.76 -26.10
CA SER A 994 -6.79 20.29 -27.48
C SER A 994 -5.52 20.49 -28.33
N GLY A 995 -5.44 19.83 -29.49
CA GLY A 995 -4.32 20.02 -30.42
C GLY A 995 -2.95 19.59 -29.87
N ARG A 996 -2.93 18.68 -28.87
CA ARG A 996 -1.69 18.13 -28.29
C ARG A 996 -0.75 17.61 -29.38
N ARG A 997 0.52 18.01 -29.29
CA ARG A 997 1.58 17.60 -30.21
C ARG A 997 2.93 17.62 -29.51
N THR A 998 3.69 16.55 -29.67
CA THR A 998 5.11 16.49 -29.33
C THR A 998 5.91 17.43 -30.23
N LEU A 999 6.69 18.32 -29.60
CA LEU A 999 7.61 19.22 -30.29
C LEU A 999 9.00 18.60 -30.42
N PHE A 1000 9.48 17.99 -29.33
CA PHE A 1000 10.80 17.36 -29.25
C PHE A 1000 10.72 16.07 -28.43
N ASP A 1001 11.35 15.03 -28.95
CA ASP A 1001 11.37 13.64 -28.45
C ASP A 1001 12.76 12.97 -28.60
N THR A 1002 13.76 13.79 -28.94
CA THR A 1002 15.09 13.38 -29.37
C THR A 1002 16.13 14.40 -28.90
N ASP A 1003 17.34 13.93 -28.56
CA ASP A 1003 18.40 14.76 -27.96
C ASP A 1003 17.90 15.56 -26.74
N LEU A 1004 17.17 14.91 -25.84
CA LEU A 1004 16.72 15.43 -24.56
C LEU A 1004 17.04 14.38 -23.49
N VAL A 1005 17.49 14.82 -22.32
CA VAL A 1005 17.73 13.95 -21.16
C VAL A 1005 17.29 14.67 -19.88
N ASN A 1006 16.16 14.21 -19.35
CA ASN A 1006 15.41 14.73 -18.21
C ASN A 1006 15.09 16.25 -18.30
N PRO A 1007 14.45 16.78 -19.36
CA PRO A 1007 14.12 18.21 -19.44
C PRO A 1007 13.31 18.70 -18.22
N ARG A 1008 13.63 19.87 -17.65
CA ARG A 1008 13.04 20.38 -16.38
C ARG A 1008 12.36 21.76 -16.47
N ALA A 1009 13.11 22.86 -16.52
CA ALA A 1009 12.50 24.18 -16.55
C ALA A 1009 12.15 24.55 -17.99
N ILE A 1010 10.99 25.18 -18.18
CA ILE A 1010 10.52 25.64 -19.49
C ILE A 1010 9.84 27.00 -19.33
N ILE A 1011 10.16 27.94 -20.22
CA ILE A 1011 9.53 29.26 -20.28
C ILE A 1011 9.24 29.64 -21.72
N VAL A 1012 8.20 30.46 -21.93
CA VAL A 1012 7.84 31.01 -23.24
C VAL A 1012 7.82 32.53 -23.22
N VAL A 1013 8.49 33.13 -24.20
CA VAL A 1013 8.51 34.58 -24.39
C VAL A 1013 7.44 34.94 -25.43
N SER A 1014 6.21 35.21 -24.97
CA SER A 1014 5.04 35.49 -25.83
C SER A 1014 5.25 36.60 -26.86
N SER A 1015 6.07 37.61 -26.56
CA SER A 1015 6.36 38.72 -27.46
C SER A 1015 7.04 38.26 -28.75
N THR A 1016 8.09 37.44 -28.64
CA THR A 1016 8.86 36.90 -29.77
C THR A 1016 8.29 35.59 -30.32
N GLY A 1017 7.67 34.75 -29.46
CA GLY A 1017 7.34 33.36 -29.80
C GLY A 1017 8.54 32.42 -29.68
N THR A 1018 9.42 32.69 -28.72
CA THR A 1018 10.59 31.86 -28.41
C THR A 1018 10.31 31.02 -27.17
N LEU A 1019 10.58 29.72 -27.26
CA LEU A 1019 10.58 28.77 -26.16
C LEU A 1019 12.02 28.61 -25.67
N TYR A 1020 12.22 28.52 -24.36
CA TYR A 1020 13.50 28.16 -23.75
C TYR A 1020 13.30 27.09 -22.70
N TRP A 1021 14.23 26.15 -22.60
CA TRP A 1021 14.18 25.10 -21.58
C TRP A 1021 15.58 24.70 -21.10
N THR A 1022 15.61 23.99 -19.97
CA THR A 1022 16.81 23.42 -19.39
C THR A 1022 16.80 21.91 -19.45
N ASP A 1023 17.97 21.36 -19.78
CA ASP A 1023 18.29 19.94 -19.79
C ASP A 1023 19.47 19.75 -18.81
N TRP A 1024 19.28 18.86 -17.83
CA TRP A 1024 20.22 18.58 -16.74
C TRP A 1024 20.83 17.17 -16.88
N ASN A 1025 21.06 16.74 -18.13
CA ASN A 1025 21.96 15.62 -18.42
C ASN A 1025 23.25 15.76 -17.61
N ARG A 1026 23.59 14.76 -16.80
CA ARG A 1026 24.80 14.80 -15.95
C ARG A 1026 26.11 14.82 -16.74
N GLU A 1027 26.09 14.33 -17.98
CA GLU A 1027 27.27 14.27 -18.85
C GLU A 1027 27.40 15.51 -19.75
N ALA A 1028 26.27 16.11 -20.15
CA ALA A 1028 26.22 17.22 -21.10
C ALA A 1028 25.02 18.17 -20.84
N PRO A 1029 24.98 18.86 -19.70
CA PRO A 1029 23.87 19.76 -19.35
C PRO A 1029 23.82 20.94 -20.32
N LYS A 1030 22.62 21.36 -20.71
CA LYS A 1030 22.40 22.39 -21.74
C LYS A 1030 21.18 23.25 -21.48
N ILE A 1031 21.24 24.50 -21.95
CA ILE A 1031 20.09 25.41 -22.03
C ILE A 1031 19.81 25.64 -23.51
N GLU A 1032 18.57 25.39 -23.92
CA GLU A 1032 18.18 25.38 -25.32
C GLU A 1032 17.08 26.40 -25.63
N SER A 1033 16.95 26.71 -26.91
CA SER A 1033 15.96 27.63 -27.45
C SER A 1033 15.37 27.10 -28.75
N SER A 1034 14.10 27.40 -29.00
CA SER A 1034 13.45 27.19 -30.30
C SER A 1034 12.29 28.17 -30.50
N SER A 1035 11.71 28.18 -31.70
CA SER A 1035 10.39 28.77 -31.90
C SER A 1035 9.30 27.88 -31.29
N VAL A 1036 8.19 28.48 -30.85
CA VAL A 1036 6.97 27.77 -30.35
C VAL A 1036 6.35 26.75 -31.31
N ASP A 1037 6.74 26.76 -32.59
CA ASP A 1037 6.36 25.76 -33.60
C ASP A 1037 7.43 24.67 -33.84
N GLY A 1038 8.45 24.58 -32.98
CA GLY A 1038 9.54 23.60 -33.04
C GLY A 1038 10.69 23.95 -33.99
N GLN A 1039 10.63 25.13 -34.63
CA GLN A 1039 11.62 25.55 -35.64
C GLN A 1039 12.86 26.19 -35.00
N ASN A 1040 14.01 26.09 -35.69
CA ASN A 1040 15.29 26.69 -35.27
C ASN A 1040 15.71 26.34 -33.83
N ARG A 1041 15.63 25.04 -33.48
CA ARG A 1041 16.18 24.52 -32.21
C ARG A 1041 17.70 24.74 -32.17
N GLN A 1042 18.19 25.35 -31.10
CA GLN A 1042 19.61 25.68 -30.90
C GLN A 1042 19.99 25.65 -29.41
N VAL A 1043 21.23 25.27 -29.13
CA VAL A 1043 21.82 25.31 -27.78
C VAL A 1043 22.36 26.71 -27.52
N ILE A 1044 21.94 27.35 -26.42
CA ILE A 1044 22.36 28.69 -26.00
C ILE A 1044 23.53 28.62 -25.00
N VAL A 1045 23.52 27.62 -24.11
CA VAL A 1045 24.59 27.39 -23.13
C VAL A 1045 24.83 25.88 -23.02
N SER A 1046 26.10 25.47 -23.04
CA SER A 1046 26.53 24.07 -22.81
C SER A 1046 27.82 23.96 -21.97
N ASP A 1047 28.47 25.08 -21.67
CA ASP A 1047 29.69 25.16 -20.88
C ASP A 1047 29.41 25.73 -19.48
N GLY A 1048 30.16 25.27 -18.47
CA GLY A 1048 30.14 25.88 -17.13
C GLY A 1048 28.76 25.92 -16.45
N ILE A 1049 27.90 24.95 -16.76
CA ILE A 1049 26.61 24.71 -16.10
C ILE A 1049 26.58 23.26 -15.59
N GLY A 1050 25.75 22.98 -14.58
CA GLY A 1050 25.66 21.67 -13.94
C GLY A 1050 24.23 21.18 -13.80
N LEU A 1051 23.44 21.82 -12.91
CA LEU A 1051 22.04 21.47 -12.67
C LEU A 1051 21.18 22.74 -12.83
N PRO A 1052 20.92 23.20 -14.07
CA PRO A 1052 20.12 24.40 -14.35
C PRO A 1052 18.62 24.15 -14.05
N ASN A 1053 18.25 24.14 -12.78
CA ASN A 1053 16.90 23.83 -12.33
C ASN A 1053 15.90 24.97 -12.60
N ALA A 1054 16.33 26.24 -12.49
CA ALA A 1054 15.44 27.39 -12.57
C ALA A 1054 15.77 28.28 -13.78
N LEU A 1055 14.75 28.71 -14.52
CA LEU A 1055 14.90 29.52 -15.74
C LEU A 1055 13.88 30.67 -15.75
N THR A 1056 14.31 31.88 -16.13
CA THR A 1056 13.45 33.06 -16.26
C THR A 1056 13.94 34.01 -17.36
N TYR A 1057 13.13 34.99 -17.73
CA TYR A 1057 13.47 35.98 -18.78
C TYR A 1057 13.26 37.41 -18.28
N ASP A 1058 14.29 38.25 -18.41
CA ASP A 1058 14.20 39.67 -18.12
C ASP A 1058 13.85 40.46 -19.39
N SER A 1059 12.58 40.81 -19.51
CA SER A 1059 12.02 41.62 -20.59
C SER A 1059 12.55 43.06 -20.67
N ALA A 1060 13.23 43.58 -19.64
CA ALA A 1060 13.83 44.92 -19.64
C ALA A 1060 15.28 44.94 -20.17
N THR A 1061 15.97 43.78 -20.21
CA THR A 1061 17.32 43.68 -20.81
C THR A 1061 17.44 42.62 -21.90
N GLU A 1062 16.34 41.97 -22.27
CA GLU A 1062 16.26 40.89 -23.26
C GLU A 1062 17.22 39.71 -22.96
N GLN A 1063 17.42 39.44 -21.66
CA GLN A 1063 18.33 38.42 -21.16
C GLN A 1063 17.57 37.21 -20.60
N ILE A 1064 18.09 36.02 -20.89
CA ILE A 1064 17.69 34.76 -20.28
C ILE A 1064 18.53 34.63 -19.00
N CYS A 1065 17.90 34.33 -17.87
CA CYS A 1065 18.59 34.16 -16.60
C CYS A 1065 18.22 32.82 -15.99
N TRP A 1066 19.21 32.10 -15.45
CA TRP A 1066 19.02 30.81 -14.81
C TRP A 1066 19.70 30.77 -13.45
N ALA A 1067 19.21 29.89 -12.58
CA ALA A 1067 19.86 29.56 -11.32
C ALA A 1067 20.19 28.06 -11.31
N ASP A 1068 21.45 27.76 -11.04
CA ASP A 1068 22.04 26.44 -11.18
C ASP A 1068 22.39 25.88 -9.80
N ALA A 1069 21.85 24.71 -9.47
CA ALA A 1069 22.06 24.04 -8.18
C ALA A 1069 23.38 23.28 -8.09
N GLY A 1070 23.98 22.91 -9.22
CA GLY A 1070 25.31 22.31 -9.30
C GLY A 1070 26.41 23.36 -9.13
N THR A 1071 26.37 24.42 -9.95
CA THR A 1071 27.38 25.50 -9.90
C THR A 1071 27.13 26.55 -8.82
N LYS A 1072 25.93 26.57 -8.23
CA LYS A 1072 25.50 27.47 -7.13
C LYS A 1072 25.52 28.96 -7.50
N ARG A 1073 25.19 29.26 -8.75
CA ARG A 1073 25.22 30.61 -9.34
C ARG A 1073 23.88 30.98 -9.96
N LEU A 1074 23.55 32.27 -9.90
CA LEU A 1074 22.52 32.91 -10.70
C LEU A 1074 23.24 33.65 -11.83
N GLU A 1075 22.98 33.25 -13.07
CA GLU A 1075 23.61 33.83 -14.26
C GLU A 1075 22.56 34.41 -15.20
N CYS A 1076 22.96 35.37 -16.03
CA CYS A 1076 22.17 35.91 -17.13
C CYS A 1076 23.02 35.98 -18.40
N ILE A 1077 22.43 35.63 -19.55
CA ILE A 1077 23.01 35.72 -20.88
C ILE A 1077 22.05 36.45 -21.81
N SER A 1078 22.58 37.11 -22.85
CA SER A 1078 21.75 37.66 -23.92
C SER A 1078 21.18 36.53 -24.79
N SER A 1079 20.06 36.78 -25.46
CA SER A 1079 19.39 35.80 -26.34
C SER A 1079 20.22 35.41 -27.58
N ASP A 1080 21.25 36.18 -27.92
CA ASP A 1080 22.26 35.87 -28.96
C ASP A 1080 23.47 35.07 -28.43
N GLY A 1081 23.43 34.61 -27.18
CA GLY A 1081 24.54 33.91 -26.51
C GLY A 1081 25.67 34.83 -26.04
N SER A 1082 25.56 36.15 -26.20
CA SER A 1082 26.58 37.10 -25.76
C SER A 1082 26.37 37.57 -24.30
N GLY A 1083 27.39 38.21 -23.72
CA GLY A 1083 27.24 38.96 -22.47
C GLY A 1083 26.86 38.15 -21.23
N ARG A 1084 27.20 36.84 -21.18
CA ARG A 1084 27.03 35.98 -20.00
C ARG A 1084 27.68 36.63 -18.76
N ARG A 1085 26.93 36.72 -17.67
CA ARG A 1085 27.37 37.31 -16.39
C ARG A 1085 26.77 36.59 -15.19
N VAL A 1086 27.59 36.42 -14.16
CA VAL A 1086 27.12 35.99 -12.82
C VAL A 1086 26.49 37.19 -12.12
N ILE A 1087 25.22 37.08 -11.74
CA ILE A 1087 24.48 38.07 -10.96
C ILE A 1087 24.66 37.82 -9.46
N HIS A 1088 24.64 36.56 -9.03
CA HIS A 1088 24.83 36.19 -7.64
C HIS A 1088 25.49 34.81 -7.54
N ALA A 1089 26.25 34.57 -6.47
CA ALA A 1089 26.98 33.35 -6.22
C ALA A 1089 26.77 32.91 -4.76
N ASN A 1090 26.92 31.61 -4.50
CA ASN A 1090 26.61 30.95 -3.21
C ASN A 1090 25.11 30.74 -2.96
N LEU A 1091 24.38 30.32 -4.01
CA LEU A 1091 23.05 29.71 -3.83
C LEU A 1091 23.18 28.36 -3.12
N ASN A 1092 22.16 27.89 -2.39
CA ASN A 1092 22.21 26.58 -1.73
C ASN A 1092 21.66 25.49 -2.66
N TYR A 1093 20.35 25.53 -2.95
CA TYR A 1093 19.70 24.64 -3.91
C TYR A 1093 18.50 25.34 -4.58
N PRO A 1094 18.72 26.20 -5.59
CA PRO A 1094 17.65 26.86 -6.32
C PRO A 1094 16.80 25.84 -7.08
N PHE A 1095 15.47 25.99 -7.02
CA PHE A 1095 14.53 25.15 -7.77
C PHE A 1095 13.80 25.89 -8.89
N SER A 1096 13.08 26.98 -8.56
CA SER A 1096 12.37 27.81 -9.55
C SER A 1096 12.69 29.29 -9.35
N MET A 1097 12.48 30.12 -10.37
CA MET A 1097 12.83 31.55 -10.33
C MET A 1097 11.93 32.41 -11.21
N VAL A 1098 11.53 33.58 -10.69
CA VAL A 1098 10.87 34.65 -11.45
C VAL A 1098 11.59 35.98 -11.28
N TYR A 1099 11.50 36.83 -12.30
CA TYR A 1099 12.06 38.17 -12.28
C TYR A 1099 10.96 39.24 -12.25
N TYR A 1100 11.07 40.19 -11.31
CA TYR A 1100 10.15 41.33 -11.22
C TYR A 1100 10.84 42.57 -10.64
N ARG A 1101 10.65 43.72 -11.29
CA ARG A 1101 11.19 45.05 -10.91
C ARG A 1101 12.59 45.00 -10.27
N ASN A 1102 13.56 44.50 -11.04
CA ASN A 1102 14.98 44.42 -10.69
C ASN A 1102 15.35 43.46 -9.54
N HIS A 1103 14.43 42.55 -9.17
CA HIS A 1103 14.68 41.47 -8.22
C HIS A 1103 14.38 40.11 -8.86
N PHE A 1104 15.21 39.13 -8.51
CA PHE A 1104 14.95 37.72 -8.74
C PHE A 1104 14.36 37.14 -7.47
N TYR A 1105 13.21 36.49 -7.58
CA TYR A 1105 12.62 35.69 -6.52
C TYR A 1105 12.84 34.25 -6.92
N TYR A 1106 13.52 33.46 -6.08
CA TYR A 1106 13.76 32.05 -6.33
C TYR A 1106 13.44 31.22 -5.08
N THR A 1107 13.15 29.94 -5.29
CA THR A 1107 12.85 28.98 -4.21
C THR A 1107 14.09 28.16 -3.89
N ASP A 1108 14.40 28.00 -2.60
CA ASP A 1108 15.59 27.28 -2.12
C ASP A 1108 15.19 26.06 -1.28
N TRP A 1109 15.41 24.86 -1.82
CA TRP A 1109 15.06 23.60 -1.16
C TRP A 1109 15.82 23.33 0.14
N ARG A 1110 16.97 23.96 0.38
CA ARG A 1110 17.71 23.79 1.64
C ARG A 1110 17.31 24.77 2.73
N ARG A 1111 16.54 25.80 2.38
CA ARG A 1111 16.04 26.81 3.34
C ARG A 1111 14.54 26.71 3.59
N ASP A 1112 13.83 25.86 2.85
CA ASP A 1112 12.37 25.75 2.88
C ASP A 1112 11.69 27.13 2.72
N GLY A 1113 12.08 27.88 1.67
CA GLY A 1113 11.56 29.24 1.49
C GLY A 1113 11.77 29.91 0.14
N VAL A 1114 11.15 31.10 0.02
CA VAL A 1114 11.28 32.02 -1.12
C VAL A 1114 12.30 33.10 -0.76
N ILE A 1115 13.32 33.27 -1.60
CA ILE A 1115 14.43 34.21 -1.40
C ILE A 1115 14.40 35.30 -2.48
N ALA A 1116 14.52 36.56 -2.07
CA ALA A 1116 14.60 37.71 -2.97
C ALA A 1116 16.05 38.22 -3.10
N VAL A 1117 16.56 38.33 -4.33
CA VAL A 1117 17.90 38.84 -4.66
C VAL A 1117 17.80 40.06 -5.58
N ASN A 1118 18.51 41.13 -5.24
CA ASN A 1118 18.57 42.33 -6.08
C ASN A 1118 19.60 42.18 -7.22
N LYS A 1119 19.16 42.39 -8.47
CA LYS A 1119 19.98 42.21 -9.69
C LYS A 1119 21.22 43.11 -9.76
N HIS A 1120 21.23 44.30 -9.14
CA HIS A 1120 22.36 45.23 -9.20
C HIS A 1120 23.32 45.13 -8.01
N ARG A 1121 22.81 44.74 -6.84
CA ARG A 1121 23.61 44.67 -5.60
C ARG A 1121 24.14 43.29 -5.29
N SER A 1122 23.61 42.24 -5.93
CA SER A 1122 24.00 40.84 -5.66
C SER A 1122 23.81 40.45 -4.19
N LEU A 1123 22.83 41.07 -3.50
CA LEU A 1123 22.52 40.86 -2.09
C LEU A 1123 21.11 40.27 -1.95
N PHE A 1124 20.95 39.39 -0.97
CA PHE A 1124 19.64 39.01 -0.44
C PHE A 1124 18.95 40.24 0.16
N THR A 1125 17.69 40.46 -0.20
CA THR A 1125 16.90 41.63 0.24
C THR A 1125 15.71 41.30 1.12
N ASP A 1126 15.18 40.08 1.02
CA ASP A 1126 14.03 39.55 1.77
C ASP A 1126 14.03 38.02 1.67
N GLU A 1127 13.38 37.37 2.64
CA GLU A 1127 13.08 35.93 2.63
C GLU A 1127 11.70 35.67 3.24
N TYR A 1128 11.05 34.57 2.83
CA TYR A 1128 9.78 34.09 3.37
C TYR A 1128 9.87 32.60 3.68
N LEU A 1129 9.51 32.22 4.90
CA LEU A 1129 9.56 30.86 5.45
C LEU A 1129 8.16 30.49 5.97
N PRO A 1130 7.42 29.54 5.37
CA PRO A 1130 6.06 29.22 5.80
C PRO A 1130 5.97 28.68 7.25
N GLU A 1131 4.92 29.06 7.99
CA GLU A 1131 4.69 28.63 9.38
C GLU A 1131 4.64 27.10 9.56
N GLN A 1132 4.02 26.39 8.59
CA GLN A 1132 4.22 24.95 8.45
C GLN A 1132 5.48 24.70 7.62
N ARG A 1133 6.53 24.22 8.30
CA ARG A 1133 7.72 23.61 7.67
C ARG A 1133 7.43 22.21 7.11
N SER A 1134 6.25 22.01 6.53
CA SER A 1134 6.01 20.84 5.69
C SER A 1134 6.92 20.97 4.47
N HIS A 1135 7.79 19.96 4.32
CA HIS A 1135 8.89 19.92 3.35
C HIS A 1135 8.57 20.61 2.03
N LEU A 1136 9.36 21.62 1.67
CA LEU A 1136 9.37 22.20 0.32
C LEU A 1136 10.16 21.31 -0.67
N LYS A 1137 10.11 19.98 -0.47
CA LYS A 1137 10.62 18.90 -1.34
C LYS A 1137 9.72 18.68 -2.58
N THR A 1138 8.62 19.42 -2.71
CA THR A 1138 7.84 19.51 -3.96
C THR A 1138 8.21 20.79 -4.69
N ASN A 1139 8.31 20.71 -6.02
CA ASN A 1139 8.81 21.75 -6.90
C ASN A 1139 8.10 23.09 -6.66
N CYS A 1140 8.71 23.93 -5.82
CA CYS A 1140 8.12 25.22 -5.45
C CYS A 1140 8.30 26.18 -6.62
N ILE A 1141 7.36 26.16 -7.57
CA ILE A 1141 7.38 27.00 -8.78
C ILE A 1141 6.64 28.29 -8.51
N MET A 1142 7.27 29.42 -8.85
CA MET A 1142 6.68 30.73 -8.72
C MET A 1142 6.20 31.31 -10.04
N HIS A 1143 5.12 32.09 -9.98
CA HIS A 1143 4.66 32.93 -11.08
C HIS A 1143 4.14 34.27 -10.52
N THR A 1144 4.39 35.37 -11.22
CA THR A 1144 3.82 36.68 -10.86
C THR A 1144 2.43 36.86 -11.48
N LEU A 1145 1.48 37.34 -10.68
CA LEU A 1145 0.18 37.88 -11.08
C LEU A 1145 0.25 39.41 -11.21
#